data_AF-A0A6S6QVQ3-F1
#
_entry.id   AF-A0A6S6QVQ3-F1
#
_cell.length_a   1.000
_cell.length_b   1.000
_cell.length_c   1.000
_cell.angle_alpha   90.00
_cell.angle_beta   90.00
_cell.angle_gamma   90.00
#
_symmetry.space_group_name_H-M   'P 1'
#
loop_
_entity.id
_entity.type
_entity.pdbx_description
1 polymer ?
#
loop_
_entity_poly.entity_id
_entity_poly.type
_entity_poly.pdbx_seq_one_letter_code
_entity_poly.pdbx_strand_id
1 'polypeptide(L)'
;MIRKDLIKQRILERFKKVMNLFCSGSRRKRFPKVVVATLLMMGMLSASFAPLGITRAPEIALASSDVYQDRFLELWEDIKDPSNGYFSPEGIPYHSIETLIVEAPDYGHVTTSEAFSYYMWLEAMYGKFTGDFDGFKEAWRVAEEYIIPTEKDQPNSSMSKYNPNSPATYAPEWELPDYYPAKLEFNAPVGKDPIHNELVSTYKTSTIYGMHWILDVDNWYGYGRRGDGKSTPSYINTFQRGKQESSWETIPHPSWDEMTFGGRNGFLDLFVGDNSYSKQFRYTNAPDADARAVQATYWADQWADEYGVDLGTYKSKASKMGDYLRYSMFDKYFRKIGTPSVAGTGYDSAHYLLSWYYSWGGGISADWAWKIGSSHNHFGYQNPMAAWILSENAEFKPLSQNGARDWATSLDRQLEFYQWLQSAEGAIAGGASNSRNGRYDEWPAGTGTFYGMGYEENPVYADPGSNTWFGMQAWSMQRIAELYYKTGDTRAKELLDRWVPWVKSVVKLNADGTFAIPNEIDWSGQPDTWTGTYTGNKNLHVSVVSYGTDLGVAGSLSNALLYYSKASGDDEAREIAKEILDRIWTLYRDDKGVAAPEARADYSRFFEQEVFVPKNWTGTMANGDALKSGVTFLDIRSKYRDDPNFHILQDAYNKGEDPVFTYHRFWAQCDVAIANGVYSMLFSENTEPVDNSSITPRTAIFDKKVENQQDVEVTLILNGNTFTGIKDGSLSLVEGTDYTLAGDTVTILSSYLAQKAVGDLRLTFTFSKGVSPVLTITIKDSSVVVVEGNIKVQVSNGATTAQTNGISPKIKLYNTGDTAINLSDVKLRYYYTIDGEKDQSFWCDWTTVGSNNVTASFVKLPTAKTDADYYLEIGFTTGAGELAAGQSIDVQVRFSKSDWSNYTQTNDYSFTGDSSFSDWSKVTGYIGDTLNWGIEPK
;
A
#
# COMPACT_ATOMS: atom_id res chain seq x y z
N MET A 1 40.56 10.71 11.28
CA MET A 1 41.76 10.37 10.48
C MET A 1 42.41 9.02 10.87
N ILE A 2 42.33 8.56 12.13
CA ILE A 2 42.91 7.27 12.58
C ILE A 2 42.08 6.02 12.20
N ARG A 3 40.79 6.16 11.83
CA ARG A 3 39.92 5.02 11.45
C ARG A 3 40.09 4.51 10.00
N LYS A 4 40.61 5.31 9.06
CA LYS A 4 40.80 4.88 7.66
C LYS A 4 41.95 3.87 7.49
N ASP A 5 42.96 3.92 8.36
CA ASP A 5 44.11 3.01 8.30
C ASP A 5 43.84 1.62 8.92
N LEU A 6 42.93 1.54 9.90
CA LEU A 6 42.51 0.27 10.51
C LEU A 6 41.68 -0.59 9.55
N ILE A 7 40.87 0.04 8.69
CA ILE A 7 40.04 -0.66 7.68
C ILE A 7 40.95 -1.19 6.56
N LYS A 8 41.92 -0.41 6.08
CA LYS A 8 42.93 -0.88 5.11
C LYS A 8 43.77 -2.04 5.65
N GLN A 9 44.15 -2.04 6.94
CA GLN A 9 44.88 -3.16 7.54
C GLN A 9 44.05 -4.44 7.63
N ARG A 10 42.76 -4.36 7.96
CA ARG A 10 41.86 -5.53 8.04
C ARG A 10 41.58 -6.16 6.67
N ILE A 11 41.45 -5.35 5.62
CA ILE A 11 41.30 -5.81 4.24
C ILE A 11 42.57 -6.54 3.77
N LEU A 12 43.75 -6.00 4.09
CA LEU A 12 45.03 -6.60 3.74
C LEU A 12 45.30 -7.92 4.50
N GLU A 13 44.83 -8.05 5.74
CA GLU A 13 44.92 -9.31 6.51
C GLU A 13 43.94 -10.38 6.01
N ARG A 14 42.71 -10.01 5.60
CA ARG A 14 41.76 -10.95 4.99
C ARG A 14 42.26 -11.45 3.62
N PHE A 15 42.84 -10.58 2.80
CA PHE A 15 43.48 -10.98 1.52
C PHE A 15 44.64 -11.97 1.73
N LYS A 16 45.45 -11.78 2.78
CA LYS A 16 46.52 -12.74 3.15
C LYS A 16 45.99 -14.08 3.66
N LYS A 17 44.84 -14.09 4.32
CA LYS A 17 44.19 -15.32 4.81
C LYS A 17 43.64 -16.16 3.65
N VAL A 18 43.00 -15.53 2.68
CA VAL A 18 42.49 -16.19 1.46
C VAL A 18 43.64 -16.76 0.61
N MET A 19 44.73 -16.00 0.45
CA MET A 19 45.93 -16.48 -0.25
C MET A 19 46.62 -17.67 0.45
N ASN A 20 46.59 -17.73 1.79
CA ASN A 20 47.18 -18.85 2.54
C ASN A 20 46.32 -20.11 2.49
N LEU A 21 44.99 -20.01 2.32
CA LEU A 21 44.11 -21.17 2.11
C LEU A 21 44.30 -21.80 0.72
N PHE A 22 44.68 -21.03 -0.30
CA PHE A 22 45.00 -21.55 -1.64
C PHE A 22 46.34 -22.29 -1.72
N CYS A 23 47.20 -22.22 -0.69
CA CYS A 23 48.54 -22.83 -0.72
C CYS A 23 48.74 -24.08 0.17
N SER A 24 47.74 -24.59 0.89
CA SER A 24 47.91 -25.79 1.73
C SER A 24 47.08 -26.98 1.25
N GLY A 25 47.59 -27.71 0.26
CA GLY A 25 46.86 -28.88 -0.26
C GLY A 25 47.60 -29.76 -1.27
N SER A 26 48.89 -30.09 -1.10
CA SER A 26 49.40 -31.32 -1.74
C SER A 26 50.51 -32.00 -0.93
N ARG A 27 50.27 -33.25 -0.53
CA ARG A 27 51.29 -34.17 0.02
C ARG A 27 51.87 -35.04 -1.10
N ARG A 28 53.16 -34.81 -1.37
CA ARG A 28 54.26 -35.78 -1.68
C ARG A 28 54.01 -36.90 -2.72
N LYS A 29 54.89 -36.93 -3.74
CA LYS A 29 56.11 -37.78 -3.76
C LYS A 29 57.07 -37.47 -4.94
N ARG A 30 58.29 -37.02 -4.57
CA ARG A 30 59.67 -37.29 -5.09
C ARG A 30 59.92 -37.32 -6.63
N PHE A 31 60.57 -36.30 -7.22
CA PHE A 31 62.04 -36.00 -7.39
C PHE A 31 62.74 -36.80 -8.52
N PRO A 32 63.77 -36.29 -9.25
CA PRO A 32 64.49 -35.01 -9.10
C PRO A 32 64.87 -34.18 -10.37
N LYS A 33 65.09 -32.86 -10.13
CA LYS A 33 66.21 -31.94 -10.52
C LYS A 33 66.73 -32.00 -11.98
N VAL A 34 66.93 -30.89 -12.72
CA VAL A 34 67.89 -29.77 -12.53
C VAL A 34 67.52 -28.62 -13.52
N VAL A 35 67.19 -27.39 -13.08
CA VAL A 35 67.94 -26.09 -13.17
C VAL A 35 68.62 -25.83 -14.55
N VAL A 36 68.41 -24.77 -15.34
CA VAL A 36 68.81 -23.35 -15.16
C VAL A 36 68.32 -22.51 -16.36
N ALA A 37 67.77 -21.33 -16.03
CA ALA A 37 67.82 -19.98 -16.64
C ALA A 37 67.76 -19.74 -18.18
N THR A 38 66.75 -18.92 -18.54
CA THR A 38 66.85 -17.60 -19.20
C THR A 38 67.89 -17.39 -20.30
N LEU A 39 67.44 -17.12 -21.54
CA LEU A 39 67.76 -15.88 -22.27
C LEU A 39 66.91 -15.71 -23.55
N LEU A 40 66.52 -14.46 -23.78
CA LEU A 40 65.87 -13.93 -24.98
C LEU A 40 66.66 -14.20 -26.28
N MET A 41 65.95 -14.46 -27.37
CA MET A 41 66.28 -13.83 -28.66
C MET A 41 65.06 -13.76 -29.59
N MET A 42 64.93 -12.57 -30.19
CA MET A 42 63.88 -12.09 -31.06
C MET A 42 64.23 -12.43 -32.52
N GLY A 43 63.28 -12.91 -33.31
CA GLY A 43 63.49 -13.24 -34.73
C GLY A 43 62.17 -13.42 -35.48
N MET A 44 61.92 -12.50 -36.42
CA MET A 44 60.73 -12.28 -37.23
C MET A 44 60.37 -13.46 -38.17
N LEU A 45 59.07 -13.72 -38.43
CA LEU A 45 58.34 -13.34 -39.66
C LEU A 45 57.05 -14.18 -39.91
N SER A 46 56.07 -13.46 -40.46
CA SER A 46 55.01 -13.88 -41.39
C SER A 46 53.68 -14.47 -40.88
N ALA A 47 52.73 -13.53 -40.70
CA ALA A 47 51.41 -13.45 -41.32
C ALA A 47 50.46 -14.66 -41.32
N SER A 48 49.42 -14.56 -40.49
CA SER A 48 48.04 -14.93 -40.81
C SER A 48 47.11 -14.11 -39.91
N PHE A 49 46.35 -13.19 -40.51
CA PHE A 49 45.38 -12.34 -39.81
C PHE A 49 44.13 -13.16 -39.47
N ALA A 50 43.93 -13.43 -38.17
CA ALA A 50 42.64 -13.69 -37.56
C ALA A 50 42.40 -12.56 -36.54
N PRO A 51 41.17 -12.03 -36.39
CA PRO A 51 40.92 -10.95 -35.45
C PRO A 51 41.07 -11.49 -34.03
N LEU A 52 42.18 -11.11 -33.37
CA LEU A 52 42.33 -11.25 -31.93
C LEU A 52 41.22 -10.43 -31.28
N GLY A 53 40.26 -11.14 -30.66
CA GLY A 53 39.40 -10.55 -29.65
C GLY A 53 40.29 -9.90 -28.61
N ILE A 54 40.16 -8.58 -28.47
CA ILE A 54 40.68 -7.86 -27.32
C ILE A 54 39.90 -8.42 -26.14
N THR A 55 40.51 -9.33 -25.37
CA THR A 55 40.07 -9.56 -23.99
C THR A 55 40.31 -8.25 -23.26
N ARG A 56 39.24 -7.45 -23.15
CA ARG A 56 39.19 -6.31 -22.24
C ARG A 56 39.52 -6.90 -20.86
N ALA A 57 40.65 -6.51 -20.30
CA ALA A 57 40.90 -6.71 -18.88
C ALA A 57 39.68 -6.17 -18.11
N PRO A 58 39.24 -6.80 -17.01
CA PRO A 58 38.13 -6.26 -16.24
C PRO A 58 38.50 -4.82 -15.90
N GLU A 59 37.68 -3.89 -16.37
CA GLU A 59 37.75 -2.52 -15.93
C GLU A 59 37.59 -2.59 -14.41
N ILE A 60 38.61 -2.15 -13.68
CA ILE A 60 38.50 -1.92 -12.25
C ILE A 60 37.37 -0.90 -12.13
N ALA A 61 36.21 -1.36 -11.65
CA ALA A 61 35.12 -0.48 -11.27
C ALA A 61 35.71 0.57 -10.34
N LEU A 62 35.69 1.83 -10.78
CA LEU A 62 35.93 2.96 -9.90
C LEU A 62 34.95 2.79 -8.74
N ALA A 63 35.46 2.73 -7.51
CA ALA A 63 34.64 2.72 -6.31
C ALA A 63 33.57 3.81 -6.45
N SER A 64 32.31 3.40 -6.36
CA SER A 64 31.18 4.32 -6.42
C SER A 64 31.36 5.41 -5.36
N SER A 65 31.09 6.67 -5.71
CA SER A 65 31.01 7.76 -4.73
C SER A 65 29.62 7.83 -4.07
N ASP A 66 28.72 6.90 -4.40
CA ASP A 66 27.35 6.83 -3.88
C ASP A 66 27.27 5.91 -2.65
N VAL A 67 27.15 6.55 -1.49
CA VAL A 67 27.07 5.88 -0.19
C VAL A 67 25.91 4.89 -0.12
N TYR A 68 24.76 5.17 -0.73
CA TYR A 68 23.59 4.30 -0.58
C TYR A 68 23.67 3.07 -1.49
N GLN A 69 24.30 3.20 -2.66
CA GLN A 69 24.66 2.05 -3.49
C GLN A 69 25.64 1.13 -2.75
N ASP A 70 26.68 1.69 -2.13
CA ASP A 70 27.64 0.92 -1.34
C ASP A 70 26.96 0.18 -0.18
N ARG A 71 26.01 0.84 0.51
CA ARG A 71 25.22 0.20 1.59
C ARG A 71 24.37 -0.96 1.08
N PHE A 72 23.72 -0.81 -0.07
CA PHE A 72 22.98 -1.91 -0.69
C PHE A 72 23.90 -3.09 -0.98
N LEU A 73 25.05 -2.84 -1.63
CA LEU A 73 25.99 -3.90 -2.01
C LEU A 73 26.59 -4.59 -0.78
N GLU A 74 26.96 -3.84 0.25
CA GLU A 74 27.48 -4.40 1.51
C GLU A 74 26.42 -5.26 2.22
N LEU A 75 25.17 -4.82 2.30
CA LEU A 75 24.11 -5.63 2.92
C LEU A 75 23.73 -6.85 2.06
N TRP A 76 23.78 -6.73 0.72
CA TRP A 76 23.66 -7.87 -0.17
C TRP A 76 24.79 -8.88 0.07
N GLU A 77 26.05 -8.43 0.20
CA GLU A 77 27.19 -9.30 0.50
C GLU A 77 26.98 -10.04 1.82
N ASP A 78 26.50 -9.37 2.87
CA ASP A 78 26.19 -10.01 4.15
C ASP A 78 25.07 -11.05 4.03
N ILE A 79 24.00 -10.73 3.29
CA ILE A 79 22.88 -11.65 3.05
C ILE A 79 23.36 -12.90 2.28
N LYS A 80 24.24 -12.71 1.30
CA LYS A 80 24.74 -13.78 0.43
C LYS A 80 25.95 -14.52 0.99
N ASP A 81 26.58 -14.04 2.05
CA ASP A 81 27.70 -14.73 2.71
C ASP A 81 27.19 -16.06 3.31
N PRO A 82 27.64 -17.23 2.80
CA PRO A 82 27.21 -18.52 3.32
C PRO A 82 27.51 -18.74 4.81
N SER A 83 28.45 -17.97 5.38
CA SER A 83 28.78 -18.03 6.80
C SER A 83 27.77 -17.32 7.71
N ASN A 84 26.96 -16.40 7.15
CA ASN A 84 25.90 -15.72 7.89
C ASN A 84 24.61 -16.56 8.00
N GLY A 85 24.40 -17.51 7.09
CA GLY A 85 23.39 -18.56 7.24
C GLY A 85 21.95 -18.15 6.91
N TYR A 86 21.75 -17.17 6.02
CA TYR A 86 20.41 -16.80 5.53
C TYR A 86 19.74 -17.86 4.64
N PHE A 87 20.54 -18.72 3.99
CA PHE A 87 20.05 -19.69 3.02
C PHE A 87 20.38 -21.12 3.46
N SER A 88 19.49 -22.05 3.12
CA SER A 88 19.74 -23.48 3.19
C SER A 88 20.77 -23.93 2.15
N PRO A 89 21.29 -25.17 2.24
CA PRO A 89 22.16 -25.75 1.21
C PRO A 89 21.55 -25.80 -0.20
N GLU A 90 20.22 -25.86 -0.30
CA GLU A 90 19.45 -25.83 -1.55
C GLU A 90 19.27 -24.40 -2.12
N GLY A 91 19.75 -23.38 -1.42
CA GLY A 91 19.60 -21.97 -1.81
C GLY A 91 18.24 -21.37 -1.44
N ILE A 92 17.49 -22.00 -0.54
CA ILE A 92 16.20 -21.51 -0.04
C ILE A 92 16.45 -20.49 1.08
N PRO A 93 15.94 -19.25 1.01
CA PRO A 93 16.09 -18.31 2.11
C PRO A 93 15.26 -18.80 3.31
N TYR A 94 15.83 -18.82 4.50
CA TYR A 94 15.05 -19.00 5.73
C TYR A 94 14.22 -17.76 6.03
N HIS A 95 13.25 -17.88 6.93
CA HIS A 95 12.54 -16.71 7.46
C HIS A 95 13.50 -15.79 8.24
N SER A 96 14.39 -16.36 9.06
CA SER A 96 15.46 -15.65 9.78
C SER A 96 16.69 -16.52 9.97
N ILE A 97 17.84 -15.91 10.24
CA ILE A 97 19.06 -16.66 10.62
C ILE A 97 18.82 -17.42 11.92
N GLU A 98 18.23 -16.75 12.91
CA GLU A 98 17.93 -17.34 14.20
C GLU A 98 16.73 -18.31 14.09
N THR A 99 16.81 -19.45 14.79
CA THR A 99 15.82 -20.52 14.78
C THR A 99 14.69 -20.33 15.80
N LEU A 100 15.00 -19.76 16.97
CA LEU A 100 14.02 -19.42 18.01
C LEU A 100 13.32 -18.10 17.70
N ILE A 101 12.29 -18.19 16.87
CA ILE A 101 11.37 -17.10 16.57
C ILE A 101 9.96 -17.65 16.34
N VAL A 102 8.95 -16.95 16.86
CA VAL A 102 7.53 -17.23 16.60
C VAL A 102 6.83 -15.90 16.31
N GLU A 103 6.17 -15.80 15.17
CA GLU A 103 5.43 -14.60 14.75
C GLU A 103 4.27 -14.99 13.84
N ALA A 104 4.46 -15.00 12.51
CA ALA A 104 3.58 -15.67 11.57
C ALA A 104 4.01 -17.14 11.36
N PRO A 105 5.24 -17.43 10.89
CA PRO A 105 5.85 -18.73 11.10
C PRO A 105 6.16 -18.97 12.59
N ASP A 106 6.22 -20.24 12.97
CA ASP A 106 6.46 -20.68 14.35
C ASP A 106 7.81 -21.37 14.55
N TYR A 107 8.72 -21.21 13.58
CA TYR A 107 10.12 -21.65 13.63
C TYR A 107 10.96 -20.92 12.57
N GLY A 108 12.15 -20.42 12.93
CA GLY A 108 12.90 -19.49 12.07
C GLY A 108 13.49 -20.07 10.78
N HIS A 109 13.75 -21.37 10.74
CA HIS A 109 14.22 -22.07 9.53
C HIS A 109 13.09 -22.75 8.75
N VAL A 110 11.84 -22.40 9.01
CA VAL A 110 10.85 -22.45 7.93
C VAL A 110 11.10 -21.26 7.00
N THR A 111 10.44 -21.25 5.86
CA THR A 111 10.41 -20.10 4.96
C THR A 111 9.00 -19.83 4.50
N THR A 112 8.80 -18.68 3.89
CA THR A 112 7.52 -18.26 3.34
C THR A 112 7.65 -17.82 1.89
N SER A 113 6.55 -17.89 1.15
CA SER A 113 6.45 -17.27 -0.19
C SER A 113 6.83 -15.78 -0.17
N GLU A 114 6.60 -15.09 0.95
CA GLU A 114 7.05 -13.73 1.18
C GLU A 114 8.57 -13.62 1.09
N ALA A 115 9.33 -14.47 1.81
CA ALA A 115 10.79 -14.51 1.75
C ALA A 115 11.30 -14.78 0.32
N PHE A 116 10.64 -15.69 -0.42
CA PHE A 116 10.96 -15.92 -1.84
C PHE A 116 10.74 -14.68 -2.71
N SER A 117 9.63 -13.95 -2.50
CA SER A 117 9.34 -12.73 -3.26
C SER A 117 10.31 -11.59 -2.93
N TYR A 118 10.77 -11.46 -1.67
CA TYR A 118 11.85 -10.54 -1.29
C TYR A 118 13.20 -10.97 -1.86
N TYR A 119 13.47 -12.27 -1.95
CA TYR A 119 14.70 -12.77 -2.56
C TYR A 119 14.78 -12.35 -4.04
N MET A 120 13.68 -12.49 -4.79
CA MET A 120 13.60 -12.00 -6.16
C MET A 120 13.83 -10.48 -6.24
N TRP A 121 13.29 -9.71 -5.31
CA TRP A 121 13.43 -8.24 -5.32
C TRP A 121 14.84 -7.77 -4.97
N LEU A 122 15.48 -8.40 -3.98
CA LEU A 122 16.86 -8.16 -3.62
C LEU A 122 17.79 -8.39 -4.82
N GLU A 123 17.62 -9.53 -5.50
CA GLU A 123 18.46 -9.89 -6.65
C GLU A 123 18.13 -9.05 -7.90
N ALA A 124 16.90 -8.57 -8.05
CA ALA A 124 16.56 -7.58 -9.09
C ALA A 124 17.36 -6.28 -8.90
N MET A 125 17.42 -5.76 -7.66
CA MET A 125 18.19 -4.55 -7.33
C MET A 125 19.69 -4.79 -7.48
N TYR A 126 20.18 -5.99 -7.16
CA TYR A 126 21.57 -6.35 -7.40
C TYR A 126 21.91 -6.32 -8.90
N GLY A 127 21.05 -6.89 -9.74
CA GLY A 127 21.15 -6.80 -11.20
C GLY A 127 21.14 -5.36 -11.70
N LYS A 128 20.33 -4.47 -11.11
CA LYS A 128 20.33 -3.04 -11.44
C LYS A 128 21.68 -2.37 -11.21
N PHE A 129 22.39 -2.69 -10.13
CA PHE A 129 23.67 -2.02 -9.85
C PHE A 129 24.88 -2.66 -10.52
N THR A 130 24.78 -3.94 -10.89
CA THR A 130 25.93 -4.72 -11.36
C THR A 130 25.83 -5.14 -12.82
N GLY A 131 24.62 -5.16 -13.38
CA GLY A 131 24.31 -5.81 -14.66
C GLY A 131 24.26 -7.34 -14.58
N ASP A 132 24.48 -7.94 -13.41
CA ASP A 132 24.43 -9.39 -13.19
C ASP A 132 23.07 -9.82 -12.63
N PHE A 133 22.29 -10.48 -13.48
CA PHE A 133 20.96 -10.99 -13.14
C PHE A 133 20.94 -12.50 -12.86
N ASP A 134 22.09 -13.17 -12.73
CA ASP A 134 22.11 -14.62 -12.49
C ASP A 134 21.53 -14.98 -11.11
N GLY A 135 21.72 -14.13 -10.10
CA GLY A 135 21.06 -14.26 -8.80
C GLY A 135 19.52 -14.21 -8.91
N PHE A 136 19.00 -13.32 -9.75
CA PHE A 136 17.55 -13.18 -9.98
C PHE A 136 16.97 -14.42 -10.68
N LYS A 137 17.70 -14.95 -11.67
CA LYS A 137 17.36 -16.20 -12.36
C LYS A 137 17.32 -17.38 -11.38
N GLU A 138 18.29 -17.43 -10.47
CA GLU A 138 18.37 -18.45 -9.43
C GLU A 138 17.22 -18.34 -8.43
N ALA A 139 16.87 -17.14 -7.97
CA ALA A 139 15.73 -16.93 -7.08
C ALA A 139 14.42 -17.49 -7.66
N TRP A 140 14.16 -17.24 -8.96
CA TRP A 140 13.03 -17.84 -9.66
C TRP A 140 13.13 -19.36 -9.84
N ARG A 141 14.33 -19.89 -10.08
CA ARG A 141 14.56 -21.33 -10.21
C ARG A 141 14.24 -22.05 -8.90
N VAL A 142 14.77 -21.55 -7.77
CA VAL A 142 14.53 -22.11 -6.44
C VAL A 142 13.05 -22.01 -6.08
N ALA A 143 12.38 -20.88 -6.36
CA ALA A 143 10.96 -20.75 -6.10
C ALA A 143 10.11 -21.80 -6.87
N GLU A 144 10.35 -21.95 -8.17
CA GLU A 144 9.62 -22.91 -9.00
C GLU A 144 9.87 -24.38 -8.62
N GLU A 145 11.06 -24.68 -8.08
CA GLU A 145 11.40 -26.04 -7.64
C GLU A 145 10.84 -26.40 -6.25
N TYR A 146 10.78 -25.42 -5.34
CA TYR A 146 10.61 -25.71 -3.92
C TYR A 146 9.36 -25.14 -3.27
N ILE A 147 8.84 -23.99 -3.72
CA ILE A 147 7.67 -23.35 -3.10
C ILE A 147 6.41 -23.38 -3.98
N ILE A 148 6.55 -23.50 -5.30
CA ILE A 148 5.43 -23.78 -6.20
C ILE A 148 5.23 -25.31 -6.24
N PRO A 149 4.07 -25.86 -5.80
CA PRO A 149 3.88 -27.31 -5.80
C PRO A 149 4.04 -27.90 -7.20
N THR A 150 4.89 -28.91 -7.37
CA THR A 150 5.11 -29.54 -8.67
C THR A 150 3.93 -30.44 -9.06
N GLU A 151 3.91 -30.98 -10.28
CA GLU A 151 2.88 -31.96 -10.67
C GLU A 151 2.89 -33.21 -9.77
N LYS A 152 4.00 -33.54 -9.10
CA LYS A 152 4.03 -34.64 -8.12
C LYS A 152 3.37 -34.28 -6.80
N ASP A 153 3.33 -33.00 -6.47
CA ASP A 153 2.80 -32.48 -5.21
C ASP A 153 1.29 -32.15 -5.38
N GLN A 154 0.89 -31.76 -6.59
CA GLN A 154 -0.51 -31.57 -7.00
C GLN A 154 -0.83 -32.39 -8.26
N PRO A 155 -1.00 -33.73 -8.15
CA PRO A 155 -1.21 -34.62 -9.28
C PRO A 155 -2.30 -34.16 -10.24
N ASN A 156 -1.94 -34.02 -11.52
CA ASN A 156 -2.91 -33.67 -12.56
C ASN A 156 -4.01 -34.75 -12.71
N SER A 157 -3.76 -36.00 -12.30
CA SER A 157 -4.77 -37.05 -12.20
C SER A 157 -5.96 -36.65 -11.31
N SER A 158 -5.71 -35.90 -10.24
CA SER A 158 -6.73 -35.38 -9.32
C SER A 158 -7.19 -34.00 -9.77
N MET A 159 -6.25 -33.08 -10.06
CA MET A 159 -6.57 -31.69 -10.44
C MET A 159 -7.44 -31.60 -11.71
N SER A 160 -7.27 -32.52 -12.66
CA SER A 160 -8.11 -32.58 -13.88
C SER A 160 -9.55 -33.06 -13.64
N LYS A 161 -9.87 -33.50 -12.42
CA LYS A 161 -11.22 -33.90 -11.99
C LYS A 161 -11.99 -32.78 -11.29
N TYR A 162 -11.35 -31.62 -11.12
CA TYR A 162 -11.99 -30.42 -10.61
C TYR A 162 -13.25 -30.08 -11.40
N ASN A 163 -14.33 -29.72 -10.71
CA ASN A 163 -15.58 -29.30 -11.32
C ASN A 163 -15.83 -27.81 -11.08
N PRO A 164 -15.70 -26.94 -12.10
CA PRO A 164 -15.92 -25.49 -11.92
C PRO A 164 -17.37 -25.12 -11.57
N ASN A 165 -18.34 -26.03 -11.75
CA ASN A 165 -19.72 -25.81 -11.30
C ASN A 165 -19.96 -26.25 -9.83
N SER A 166 -18.97 -26.88 -9.20
CA SER A 166 -18.98 -27.25 -7.78
C SER A 166 -17.55 -27.15 -7.23
N PRO A 167 -16.98 -25.93 -7.13
CA PRO A 167 -15.57 -25.71 -6.81
C PRO A 167 -15.08 -26.33 -5.51
N ALA A 168 -15.91 -26.36 -4.47
CA ALA A 168 -15.62 -26.93 -3.17
C ALA A 168 -16.92 -27.28 -2.44
N THR A 169 -16.82 -27.89 -1.26
CA THR A 169 -17.95 -28.04 -0.33
C THR A 169 -17.81 -27.01 0.79
N TYR A 170 -18.89 -26.32 1.13
CA TYR A 170 -18.90 -25.31 2.19
C TYR A 170 -18.61 -25.93 3.56
N ALA A 171 -17.78 -25.24 4.34
CA ALA A 171 -17.68 -25.38 5.78
C ALA A 171 -17.70 -23.98 6.41
N PRO A 172 -18.40 -23.77 7.53
CA PRO A 172 -18.35 -22.50 8.26
C PRO A 172 -16.96 -22.28 8.88
N GLU A 173 -16.56 -21.02 8.98
CA GLU A 173 -15.51 -20.63 9.93
C GLU A 173 -16.13 -20.34 11.30
N TRP A 174 -15.31 -20.46 12.34
CA TRP A 174 -15.71 -20.18 13.70
C TRP A 174 -14.71 -19.25 14.36
N GLU A 175 -15.18 -18.51 15.36
CA GLU A 175 -14.37 -17.51 16.03
C GLU A 175 -13.24 -18.11 16.85
N LEU A 176 -13.46 -19.28 17.48
CA LEU A 176 -12.52 -19.94 18.40
C LEU A 176 -12.02 -21.29 17.89
N PRO A 177 -10.76 -21.68 18.18
CA PRO A 177 -10.21 -22.98 17.79
C PRO A 177 -10.96 -24.19 18.34
N ASP A 178 -11.65 -24.06 19.48
CA ASP A 178 -12.36 -25.14 20.15
C ASP A 178 -13.70 -25.52 19.50
N TYR A 179 -14.15 -24.72 18.52
CA TYR A 179 -15.34 -25.02 17.70
C TYR A 179 -15.01 -25.90 16.48
N TYR A 180 -13.74 -26.19 16.26
CA TYR A 180 -13.26 -27.07 15.20
C TYR A 180 -13.20 -28.53 15.67
N PRO A 181 -13.41 -29.52 14.78
CA PRO A 181 -13.47 -29.41 13.32
C PRO A 181 -14.77 -28.82 12.75
N ALA A 182 -14.66 -27.96 11.74
CA ALA A 182 -15.79 -27.36 11.05
C ALA A 182 -16.46 -28.37 10.11
N LYS A 183 -17.75 -28.65 10.33
CA LYS A 183 -18.48 -29.68 9.59
C LYS A 183 -18.81 -29.24 8.15
N LEU A 184 -18.56 -30.12 7.17
CA LEU A 184 -18.97 -29.89 5.78
C LEU A 184 -20.50 -29.90 5.64
N GLU A 185 -21.02 -28.95 4.89
CA GLU A 185 -22.45 -28.85 4.57
C GLU A 185 -22.69 -28.99 3.06
N PHE A 186 -22.98 -30.21 2.63
CA PHE A 186 -23.12 -30.58 1.21
C PHE A 186 -24.30 -29.92 0.48
N ASN A 187 -25.27 -29.36 1.20
CA ASN A 187 -26.44 -28.68 0.63
C ASN A 187 -26.32 -27.15 0.64
N ALA A 188 -25.27 -26.60 1.24
CA ALA A 188 -25.07 -25.16 1.26
C ALA A 188 -24.69 -24.65 -0.14
N PRO A 189 -25.15 -23.45 -0.53
CA PRO A 189 -24.86 -22.92 -1.86
C PRO A 189 -23.35 -22.70 -2.04
N VAL A 190 -22.84 -23.01 -3.23
CA VAL A 190 -21.49 -22.71 -3.70
C VAL A 190 -21.63 -22.24 -5.15
N GLY A 191 -20.95 -21.15 -5.50
CA GLY A 191 -21.02 -20.59 -6.86
C GLY A 191 -20.17 -21.33 -7.87
N LYS A 192 -20.02 -20.72 -9.04
CA LYS A 192 -19.22 -21.25 -10.15
C LYS A 192 -17.89 -20.54 -10.25
N ASP A 193 -16.84 -21.30 -10.53
CA ASP A 193 -15.53 -20.78 -10.89
C ASP A 193 -15.48 -20.41 -12.38
N PRO A 194 -15.36 -19.12 -12.73
CA PRO A 194 -15.37 -18.69 -14.13
C PRO A 194 -13.99 -18.73 -14.81
N ILE A 195 -12.89 -18.93 -14.08
CA ILE A 195 -11.53 -18.80 -14.62
C ILE A 195 -10.82 -20.12 -14.84
N HIS A 196 -11.26 -21.24 -14.23
CA HIS A 196 -10.61 -22.53 -14.40
C HIS A 196 -10.47 -22.98 -15.86
N ASN A 197 -11.58 -23.00 -16.62
CA ASN A 197 -11.57 -23.49 -18.00
C ASN A 197 -10.67 -22.64 -18.91
N GLU A 198 -10.64 -21.34 -18.65
CA GLU A 198 -9.75 -20.41 -19.33
C GLU A 198 -8.29 -20.74 -19.04
N LEU A 199 -7.90 -20.85 -17.76
CA LEU A 199 -6.53 -21.19 -17.35
C LEU A 199 -6.06 -22.54 -17.91
N VAL A 200 -6.91 -23.57 -17.86
CA VAL A 200 -6.60 -24.89 -18.44
C VAL A 200 -6.45 -24.79 -19.96
N SER A 201 -7.31 -24.03 -20.63
CA SER A 201 -7.20 -23.81 -22.08
C SER A 201 -5.89 -23.10 -22.43
N THR A 202 -5.48 -22.11 -21.65
CA THR A 202 -4.25 -21.35 -21.87
C THR A 202 -3.00 -22.20 -21.61
N TYR A 203 -2.92 -22.83 -20.44
CA TYR A 203 -1.69 -23.44 -19.93
C TYR A 203 -1.62 -24.96 -20.09
N LYS A 204 -2.68 -25.59 -20.60
CA LYS A 204 -2.76 -27.03 -20.90
C LYS A 204 -2.52 -27.94 -19.70
N THR A 205 -2.79 -27.44 -18.49
CA THR A 205 -2.71 -28.19 -17.23
C THR A 205 -3.82 -27.72 -16.28
N SER A 206 -4.28 -28.59 -15.39
CA SER A 206 -5.19 -28.23 -14.29
C SER A 206 -4.47 -27.90 -12.99
N THR A 207 -3.15 -28.07 -12.95
CA THR A 207 -2.31 -27.67 -11.81
C THR A 207 -2.26 -26.14 -11.69
N ILE A 208 -2.06 -25.66 -10.46
CA ILE A 208 -2.00 -24.24 -10.14
C ILE A 208 -0.54 -23.79 -10.15
N TYR A 209 -0.27 -22.64 -10.78
CA TYR A 209 1.06 -22.02 -10.78
C TYR A 209 1.06 -20.80 -9.86
N GLY A 210 1.19 -21.07 -8.56
CA GLY A 210 1.30 -20.06 -7.51
C GLY A 210 2.02 -20.66 -6.29
N MET A 211 2.65 -19.82 -5.48
CA MET A 211 3.47 -20.31 -4.37
C MET A 211 2.57 -20.83 -3.24
N HIS A 212 2.97 -21.92 -2.59
CA HIS A 212 2.45 -22.22 -1.26
C HIS A 212 3.05 -21.24 -0.25
N TRP A 213 2.28 -20.83 0.76
CA TRP A 213 2.71 -19.73 1.63
C TRP A 213 3.85 -20.08 2.58
N ILE A 214 3.98 -21.33 3.04
CA ILE A 214 4.97 -21.76 4.06
C ILE A 214 5.61 -23.11 3.69
N LEU A 215 6.88 -23.27 4.07
CA LEU A 215 7.67 -24.45 3.78
C LEU A 215 8.67 -24.71 4.91
N ASP A 216 8.67 -25.92 5.45
CA ASP A 216 9.66 -26.38 6.42
C ASP A 216 10.94 -26.79 5.68
N VAL A 217 11.93 -25.89 5.67
CA VAL A 217 13.08 -25.97 4.76
C VAL A 217 13.95 -27.19 5.07
N ASP A 218 14.27 -27.39 6.34
CA ASP A 218 15.16 -28.46 6.80
C ASP A 218 14.41 -29.69 7.32
N ASN A 219 13.10 -29.76 7.08
CA ASN A 219 12.24 -30.83 7.60
C ASN A 219 12.33 -30.92 9.14
N TRP A 220 12.33 -29.77 9.81
CA TRP A 220 12.40 -29.68 11.27
C TRP A 220 11.20 -30.36 11.93
N TYR A 221 9.99 -30.25 11.38
CA TYR A 221 8.83 -30.95 11.89
C TYR A 221 8.87 -32.46 11.63
N GLY A 222 9.58 -32.89 10.58
CA GLY A 222 9.82 -34.31 10.28
C GLY A 222 8.77 -34.97 9.38
N TYR A 223 7.91 -34.20 8.70
CA TYR A 223 6.90 -34.78 7.79
C TYR A 223 7.47 -35.23 6.44
N GLY A 224 8.60 -34.66 6.02
CA GLY A 224 9.28 -34.98 4.78
C GLY A 224 8.53 -34.49 3.53
N ARG A 225 8.96 -34.94 2.33
CA ARG A 225 8.25 -34.65 1.08
C ARG A 225 7.24 -35.75 0.79
N ARG A 226 5.98 -35.36 0.61
CA ARG A 226 4.87 -36.29 0.31
C ARG A 226 4.77 -37.43 1.34
N GLY A 227 4.92 -37.08 2.62
CA GLY A 227 4.75 -38.01 3.75
C GLY A 227 5.89 -39.00 3.99
N ASP A 228 7.05 -38.84 3.34
CA ASP A 228 8.18 -39.77 3.49
C ASP A 228 8.97 -39.63 4.82
N GLY A 229 8.69 -38.58 5.59
CA GLY A 229 9.31 -38.30 6.88
C GLY A 229 10.78 -37.90 6.86
N LYS A 230 11.38 -37.71 5.68
CA LYS A 230 12.85 -37.60 5.54
C LYS A 230 13.32 -36.49 4.62
N SER A 231 12.65 -36.30 3.48
CA SER A 231 13.14 -35.37 2.45
C SER A 231 12.92 -33.90 2.82
N THR A 232 13.87 -33.07 2.42
CA THR A 232 13.79 -31.60 2.46
C THR A 232 13.52 -31.03 1.06
N PRO A 233 12.94 -29.83 0.97
CA PRO A 233 12.12 -29.18 1.99
C PRO A 233 10.71 -29.80 2.08
N SER A 234 10.01 -29.64 3.20
CA SER A 234 8.69 -30.21 3.47
C SER A 234 7.56 -29.17 3.37
N TYR A 235 6.55 -29.44 2.53
CA TYR A 235 5.34 -28.61 2.50
C TYR A 235 4.48 -28.87 3.73
N ILE A 236 4.28 -27.82 4.53
CA ILE A 236 3.49 -27.83 5.76
C ILE A 236 2.45 -26.73 5.74
N ASN A 237 1.52 -26.75 6.68
CA ASN A 237 0.67 -25.62 6.99
C ASN A 237 0.40 -25.57 8.51
N THR A 238 -0.08 -24.43 9.00
CA THR A 238 -0.34 -24.19 10.43
C THR A 238 -1.78 -23.72 10.63
N PHE A 239 -2.09 -22.48 10.27
CA PHE A 239 -3.40 -21.85 10.48
C PHE A 239 -4.53 -22.57 9.73
N GLN A 240 -5.58 -22.94 10.45
CA GLN A 240 -6.79 -23.61 9.94
C GLN A 240 -8.07 -23.28 10.72
N ARG A 241 -7.98 -22.75 11.95
CA ARG A 241 -9.08 -22.76 12.93
C ARG A 241 -9.56 -21.36 13.34
N GLY A 242 -9.73 -20.51 12.34
CA GLY A 242 -10.46 -19.25 12.48
C GLY A 242 -9.66 -18.14 13.15
N LYS A 243 -10.34 -17.01 13.37
CA LYS A 243 -9.67 -15.73 13.63
C LYS A 243 -8.94 -15.62 14.97
N GLN A 244 -9.25 -16.47 15.94
CA GLN A 244 -8.55 -16.46 17.23
C GLN A 244 -7.38 -17.44 17.27
N GLU A 245 -7.18 -18.31 16.27
CA GLU A 245 -6.01 -19.18 16.24
C GLU A 245 -4.74 -18.36 15.92
N SER A 246 -4.01 -17.95 16.96
CA SER A 246 -2.69 -17.32 16.80
C SER A 246 -1.62 -18.35 16.43
N SER A 247 -0.41 -17.89 16.08
CA SER A 247 0.73 -18.77 15.78
C SER A 247 1.06 -19.73 16.93
N TRP A 248 0.75 -19.32 18.17
CA TRP A 248 0.92 -20.09 19.40
C TRP A 248 -0.08 -21.24 19.57
N GLU A 249 -1.18 -21.22 18.82
CA GLU A 249 -2.31 -22.11 19.03
C GLU A 249 -2.47 -23.15 17.94
N THR A 250 -1.65 -23.07 16.90
CA THR A 250 -1.70 -23.96 15.74
C THR A 250 -1.20 -25.37 16.05
N ILE A 251 -1.69 -26.32 15.26
CA ILE A 251 -1.14 -27.67 15.13
C ILE A 251 -0.49 -27.78 13.75
N PRO A 252 0.85 -27.72 13.64
CA PRO A 252 1.56 -27.87 12.38
C PRO A 252 1.23 -29.22 11.75
N HIS A 253 1.05 -29.23 10.43
CA HIS A 253 0.61 -30.42 9.71
C HIS A 253 1.13 -30.43 8.28
N PRO A 254 1.31 -31.60 7.66
CA PRO A 254 1.76 -31.67 6.28
C PRO A 254 0.67 -31.24 5.31
N SER A 255 1.07 -30.52 4.27
CA SER A 255 0.20 -30.17 3.15
C SER A 255 -0.24 -31.42 2.38
N TRP A 256 0.62 -32.44 2.33
CA TRP A 256 0.35 -33.78 1.82
C TRP A 256 0.07 -34.75 2.99
N ASP A 257 -1.20 -35.02 3.27
CA ASP A 257 -1.62 -35.86 4.39
C ASP A 257 -1.97 -37.28 3.92
N GLU A 258 -1.01 -38.20 4.07
CA GLU A 258 -1.18 -39.63 3.84
C GLU A 258 -1.73 -40.40 5.05
N MET A 259 -2.05 -39.69 6.14
CA MET A 259 -2.41 -40.25 7.43
C MET A 259 -1.27 -41.07 8.06
N THR A 260 -0.02 -40.72 7.72
CA THR A 260 1.20 -41.35 8.25
C THR A 260 1.55 -40.81 9.64
N PHE A 261 1.27 -39.53 9.88
CA PHE A 261 1.51 -38.81 11.13
C PHE A 261 0.19 -38.26 11.66
N GLY A 262 0.17 -37.77 12.91
CA GLY A 262 -1.06 -37.27 13.53
C GLY A 262 -1.89 -38.39 14.13
N GLY A 263 -3.21 -38.29 13.99
CA GLY A 263 -4.19 -39.25 14.51
C GLY A 263 -4.60 -40.30 13.47
N ARG A 264 -5.75 -40.95 13.70
CA ARG A 264 -6.28 -42.01 12.82
C ARG A 264 -6.47 -41.53 11.37
N ASN A 265 -6.90 -40.29 11.19
CA ASN A 265 -7.19 -39.68 9.89
C ASN A 265 -6.14 -38.64 9.50
N GLY A 266 -4.90 -38.81 9.95
CA GLY A 266 -3.88 -37.78 9.82
C GLY A 266 -4.19 -36.61 10.75
N PHE A 267 -4.16 -35.39 10.22
CA PHE A 267 -4.56 -34.17 10.92
C PHE A 267 -5.93 -33.65 10.45
N LEU A 268 -6.54 -34.30 9.45
CA LEU A 268 -7.71 -33.78 8.73
C LEU A 268 -8.92 -33.52 9.63
N ASP A 269 -9.18 -34.42 10.57
CA ASP A 269 -10.33 -34.37 11.49
C ASP A 269 -10.13 -33.46 12.70
N LEU A 270 -9.00 -32.75 12.78
CA LEU A 270 -8.82 -31.58 13.66
C LEU A 270 -9.46 -30.32 13.06
N PHE A 271 -9.56 -30.25 11.73
CA PHE A 271 -9.94 -29.03 11.02
C PHE A 271 -11.31 -29.14 10.34
N VAL A 272 -11.58 -30.26 9.66
CA VAL A 272 -12.80 -30.45 8.87
C VAL A 272 -13.57 -31.68 9.35
N GLY A 273 -14.86 -31.53 9.62
CA GLY A 273 -15.76 -32.59 10.05
C GLY A 273 -16.47 -33.23 8.86
N ASP A 274 -16.21 -34.52 8.61
CA ASP A 274 -16.89 -35.30 7.57
C ASP A 274 -17.21 -36.74 8.06
N ASN A 275 -18.07 -37.45 7.34
CA ASN A 275 -18.43 -38.83 7.63
C ASN A 275 -17.27 -39.82 7.39
N SER A 276 -16.34 -39.46 6.51
CA SER A 276 -15.15 -40.26 6.19
C SER A 276 -14.04 -39.38 5.64
N TYR A 277 -12.79 -39.79 5.84
CA TYR A 277 -11.61 -39.03 5.42
C TYR A 277 -10.83 -39.78 4.34
N SER A 278 -10.26 -39.03 3.39
CA SER A 278 -9.38 -39.55 2.35
C SER A 278 -8.01 -38.89 2.42
N LYS A 279 -6.96 -39.66 2.09
CA LYS A 279 -5.61 -39.13 1.91
C LYS A 279 -5.62 -38.03 0.84
N GLN A 280 -5.10 -36.86 1.18
CA GLN A 280 -5.26 -35.67 0.34
C GLN A 280 -4.08 -34.72 0.45
N PHE A 281 -3.92 -33.87 -0.57
CA PHE A 281 -3.04 -32.72 -0.55
C PHE A 281 -3.85 -31.43 -0.50
N ARG A 282 -3.30 -30.38 0.12
CA ARG A 282 -3.86 -29.02 0.10
C ARG A 282 -2.76 -27.98 0.21
N TYR A 283 -2.89 -26.90 -0.56
CA TYR A 283 -1.96 -25.78 -0.58
C TYR A 283 -2.74 -24.48 -0.43
N THR A 284 -2.11 -23.51 0.20
CA THR A 284 -2.66 -22.17 0.44
C THR A 284 -1.67 -21.15 -0.06
N ASN A 285 -2.12 -20.23 -0.92
CA ASN A 285 -1.31 -19.13 -1.42
C ASN A 285 -1.42 -17.91 -0.51
N ALA A 286 -0.36 -17.09 -0.45
CA ALA A 286 -0.38 -15.74 0.08
C ALA A 286 -0.35 -14.73 -1.09
N PRO A 287 -1.47 -14.10 -1.45
CA PRO A 287 -1.59 -13.30 -2.66
C PRO A 287 -0.65 -12.10 -2.75
N ASP A 288 -0.30 -11.50 -1.61
CA ASP A 288 0.63 -10.38 -1.55
C ASP A 288 2.06 -10.79 -1.97
N ALA A 289 2.49 -12.01 -1.66
CA ALA A 289 3.78 -12.56 -2.02
C ALA A 289 3.90 -12.83 -3.53
N ASP A 290 2.90 -13.48 -4.12
CA ASP A 290 2.85 -13.69 -5.57
C ASP A 290 2.78 -12.33 -6.31
N ALA A 291 2.02 -11.35 -5.79
CA ALA A 291 2.00 -10.01 -6.36
C ALA A 291 3.36 -9.29 -6.25
N ARG A 292 4.07 -9.43 -5.12
CA ARG A 292 5.43 -8.90 -4.94
C ARG A 292 6.43 -9.54 -5.90
N ALA A 293 6.29 -10.84 -6.20
CA ALA A 293 7.12 -11.51 -7.21
C ALA A 293 6.92 -10.93 -8.63
N VAL A 294 5.68 -10.56 -8.99
CA VAL A 294 5.39 -9.83 -10.24
C VAL A 294 6.03 -8.44 -10.22
N GLN A 295 5.87 -7.68 -9.14
CA GLN A 295 6.45 -6.35 -8.95
C GLN A 295 7.99 -6.38 -9.08
N ALA A 296 8.66 -7.31 -8.38
CA ALA A 296 10.10 -7.49 -8.45
C ALA A 296 10.58 -7.87 -9.86
N THR A 297 9.84 -8.74 -10.56
CA THR A 297 10.19 -9.16 -11.93
C THR A 297 10.02 -8.03 -12.94
N TYR A 298 9.01 -7.18 -12.77
CA TYR A 298 8.89 -5.97 -13.57
C TYR A 298 10.12 -5.08 -13.43
N TRP A 299 10.56 -4.78 -12.22
CA TRP A 299 11.76 -3.96 -12.03
C TRP A 299 13.02 -4.63 -12.56
N ALA A 300 13.21 -5.94 -12.32
CA ALA A 300 14.32 -6.69 -12.89
C ALA A 300 14.37 -6.56 -14.41
N ASP A 301 13.22 -6.69 -15.09
CA ASP A 301 13.12 -6.58 -16.54
C ASP A 301 13.48 -5.17 -17.03
N GLN A 302 12.90 -4.13 -16.41
CA GLN A 302 13.20 -2.73 -16.77
C GLN A 302 14.69 -2.39 -16.59
N TRP A 303 15.31 -2.94 -15.54
CA TRP A 303 16.72 -2.70 -15.26
C TRP A 303 17.65 -3.56 -16.12
N ALA A 304 17.24 -4.76 -16.50
CA ALA A 304 18.00 -5.63 -17.38
C ALA A 304 18.13 -5.05 -18.80
N ASP A 305 17.11 -4.34 -19.28
CA ASP A 305 17.14 -3.62 -20.56
C ASP A 305 18.28 -2.58 -20.63
N GLU A 306 18.64 -1.95 -19.52
CA GLU A 306 19.77 -1.00 -19.45
C GLU A 306 21.11 -1.66 -19.79
N TYR A 307 21.21 -2.97 -19.58
CA TYR A 307 22.40 -3.79 -19.83
C TYR A 307 22.26 -4.69 -21.08
N GLY A 308 21.11 -4.64 -21.77
CA GLY A 308 20.80 -5.53 -22.89
C GLY A 308 20.67 -7.00 -22.50
N VAL A 309 20.25 -7.29 -21.26
CA VAL A 309 20.03 -8.64 -20.75
C VAL A 309 18.56 -9.03 -20.94
N ASP A 310 18.29 -10.15 -21.61
CA ASP A 310 16.92 -10.64 -21.84
C ASP A 310 16.44 -11.54 -20.69
N LEU A 311 15.39 -11.12 -19.99
CA LEU A 311 14.72 -11.86 -18.93
C LEU A 311 13.35 -12.44 -19.35
N GLY A 312 13.02 -12.49 -20.64
CA GLY A 312 11.69 -12.82 -21.16
C GLY A 312 11.08 -14.14 -20.67
N THR A 313 11.90 -15.15 -20.33
CA THR A 313 11.42 -16.38 -19.68
C THR A 313 10.82 -16.09 -18.30
N TYR A 314 11.45 -15.23 -17.51
CA TYR A 314 11.02 -14.88 -16.15
C TYR A 314 9.83 -13.93 -16.16
N LYS A 315 9.75 -13.01 -17.14
CA LYS A 315 8.51 -12.25 -17.43
C LYS A 315 7.31 -13.19 -17.62
N SER A 316 7.51 -14.24 -18.42
CA SER A 316 6.47 -15.24 -18.70
C SER A 316 6.06 -16.02 -17.45
N LYS A 317 7.01 -16.33 -16.55
CA LYS A 317 6.71 -16.95 -15.25
C LYS A 317 5.90 -16.02 -14.35
N ALA A 318 6.32 -14.77 -14.20
CA ALA A 318 5.59 -13.76 -13.43
C ALA A 318 4.17 -13.53 -13.99
N SER A 319 4.03 -13.40 -15.30
CA SER A 319 2.72 -13.22 -15.96
C SER A 319 1.81 -14.44 -15.77
N LYS A 320 2.37 -15.66 -15.82
CA LYS A 320 1.64 -16.90 -15.51
C LYS A 320 1.20 -16.94 -14.04
N MET A 321 2.08 -16.59 -13.11
CA MET A 321 1.75 -16.48 -11.69
C MET A 321 0.62 -15.47 -11.47
N GLY A 322 0.72 -14.28 -12.06
CA GLY A 322 -0.33 -13.27 -12.06
C GLY A 322 -1.66 -13.74 -12.66
N ASP A 323 -1.64 -14.66 -13.63
CA ASP A 323 -2.86 -15.23 -14.20
C ASP A 323 -3.61 -16.13 -13.21
N TYR A 324 -2.88 -16.99 -12.48
CA TYR A 324 -3.45 -17.84 -11.42
C TYR A 324 -3.81 -17.05 -10.16
N LEU A 325 -3.07 -15.98 -9.85
CA LEU A 325 -3.32 -15.09 -8.72
C LEU A 325 -4.72 -14.46 -8.76
N ARG A 326 -5.38 -14.43 -9.93
CA ARG A 326 -6.80 -14.03 -10.05
C ARG A 326 -7.75 -14.86 -9.19
N TYR A 327 -7.39 -16.08 -8.75
CA TYR A 327 -8.21 -16.81 -7.77
C TYR A 327 -8.40 -16.05 -6.46
N SER A 328 -7.45 -15.18 -6.08
CA SER A 328 -7.58 -14.31 -4.90
C SER A 328 -8.70 -13.26 -5.05
N MET A 329 -9.21 -13.02 -6.25
CA MET A 329 -10.24 -12.00 -6.54
C MET A 329 -11.67 -12.46 -6.28
N PHE A 330 -11.86 -13.71 -5.85
CA PHE A 330 -13.16 -14.35 -5.70
C PHE A 330 -13.46 -14.67 -4.24
N ASP A 331 -14.75 -14.55 -3.89
CA ASP A 331 -15.29 -15.05 -2.63
C ASP A 331 -14.89 -16.52 -2.38
N LYS A 332 -14.67 -16.89 -1.10
CA LYS A 332 -14.21 -18.22 -0.68
C LYS A 332 -14.97 -19.36 -1.36
N TYR A 333 -16.30 -19.30 -1.40
CA TYR A 333 -17.16 -20.32 -2.01
C TYR A 333 -17.92 -19.78 -3.22
N PHE A 334 -17.33 -18.80 -3.91
CA PHE A 334 -17.90 -18.14 -5.08
C PHE A 334 -19.32 -17.61 -4.82
N ARG A 335 -19.61 -17.14 -3.60
CA ARG A 335 -20.88 -16.46 -3.29
C ARG A 335 -20.91 -15.10 -3.96
N LYS A 336 -22.11 -14.65 -4.36
CA LYS A 336 -22.28 -13.34 -4.97
C LYS A 336 -21.86 -12.23 -4.00
N ILE A 337 -21.08 -11.27 -4.49
CA ILE A 337 -20.60 -10.15 -3.66
C ILE A 337 -21.78 -9.27 -3.23
N GLY A 338 -21.86 -8.94 -1.94
CA GLY A 338 -22.90 -8.10 -1.34
C GLY A 338 -24.25 -8.79 -1.10
N THR A 339 -24.48 -9.97 -1.69
CA THR A 339 -25.63 -10.82 -1.39
C THR A 339 -25.17 -12.26 -1.14
N PRO A 340 -24.39 -12.50 -0.07
CA PRO A 340 -23.60 -13.71 0.07
C PRO A 340 -24.42 -14.97 0.30
N SER A 341 -25.72 -14.88 0.62
CA SER A 341 -26.62 -16.05 0.70
C SER A 341 -26.88 -16.72 -0.66
N VAL A 342 -26.52 -16.06 -1.76
CA VAL A 342 -26.74 -16.53 -3.13
C VAL A 342 -25.44 -17.06 -3.74
N ALA A 343 -25.50 -18.24 -4.36
CA ALA A 343 -24.41 -18.79 -5.17
C ALA A 343 -24.14 -17.90 -6.40
N GLY A 344 -22.88 -17.52 -6.61
CA GLY A 344 -22.46 -16.77 -7.80
C GLY A 344 -22.56 -17.62 -9.07
N THR A 345 -22.76 -16.94 -10.19
CA THR A 345 -22.84 -17.55 -11.52
C THR A 345 -21.56 -17.37 -12.35
N GLY A 346 -20.58 -16.64 -11.82
CA GLY A 346 -19.26 -16.43 -12.39
C GLY A 346 -18.59 -15.21 -11.75
N TYR A 347 -18.31 -14.16 -12.53
CA TYR A 347 -17.67 -12.93 -12.04
C TYR A 347 -18.53 -12.09 -11.08
N ASP A 348 -19.81 -12.42 -10.89
CA ASP A 348 -20.64 -11.81 -9.82
C ASP A 348 -20.20 -12.22 -8.41
N SER A 349 -19.31 -13.21 -8.28
CA SER A 349 -18.60 -13.54 -7.04
C SER A 349 -17.17 -12.97 -6.97
N ALA A 350 -16.76 -12.14 -7.94
CA ALA A 350 -15.47 -11.48 -7.93
C ALA A 350 -15.55 -10.13 -7.21
N HIS A 351 -14.81 -9.99 -6.10
CA HIS A 351 -14.64 -8.70 -5.43
C HIS A 351 -13.48 -7.90 -6.03
N TYR A 352 -12.60 -8.51 -6.85
CA TYR A 352 -11.47 -7.87 -7.55
C TYR A 352 -10.38 -7.27 -6.64
N LEU A 353 -10.28 -7.74 -5.41
CA LEU A 353 -9.21 -7.41 -4.47
C LEU A 353 -8.27 -8.62 -4.31
N LEU A 354 -7.06 -8.40 -3.83
CA LEU A 354 -6.22 -9.48 -3.33
C LEU A 354 -6.71 -9.87 -1.94
N SER A 355 -7.53 -10.92 -1.87
CA SER A 355 -7.99 -11.48 -0.58
C SER A 355 -6.84 -12.13 0.19
N TRP A 356 -7.13 -12.60 1.43
CA TRP A 356 -6.11 -13.20 2.29
C TRP A 356 -5.42 -14.44 1.71
N TYR A 357 -6.16 -15.23 0.92
CA TYR A 357 -5.65 -16.43 0.28
C TYR A 357 -6.54 -16.85 -0.89
N TYR A 358 -5.97 -17.69 -1.74
CA TYR A 358 -6.74 -18.75 -2.39
C TYR A 358 -6.10 -20.09 -2.04
N SER A 359 -6.87 -21.17 -2.08
CA SER A 359 -6.40 -22.50 -1.71
C SER A 359 -6.97 -23.55 -2.65
N TRP A 360 -6.21 -24.63 -2.83
CA TRP A 360 -6.63 -25.77 -3.63
C TRP A 360 -6.14 -27.07 -3.00
N GLY A 361 -6.83 -28.16 -3.31
CA GLY A 361 -6.48 -29.48 -2.83
C GLY A 361 -7.16 -30.58 -3.61
N GLY A 362 -6.81 -31.82 -3.30
CA GLY A 362 -7.36 -32.98 -3.99
C GLY A 362 -6.93 -34.30 -3.35
N GLY A 363 -7.55 -35.38 -3.80
CA GLY A 363 -7.19 -36.71 -3.35
C GLY A 363 -5.80 -37.12 -3.81
N ILE A 364 -4.99 -37.72 -2.94
CA ILE A 364 -3.68 -38.30 -3.32
C ILE A 364 -3.86 -39.52 -4.24
N SER A 365 -4.89 -40.31 -3.95
CA SER A 365 -5.25 -41.55 -4.66
C SER A 365 -6.71 -41.55 -5.13
N ALA A 366 -7.36 -40.39 -5.13
CA ALA A 366 -8.76 -40.25 -5.49
C ALA A 366 -8.96 -39.16 -6.56
N ASP A 367 -9.95 -39.38 -7.41
CA ASP A 367 -10.23 -38.59 -8.61
C ASP A 367 -11.10 -37.35 -8.30
N TRP A 368 -10.69 -36.51 -7.36
CA TRP A 368 -11.36 -35.25 -7.03
C TRP A 368 -10.37 -34.15 -6.65
N ALA A 369 -10.77 -32.90 -6.89
CA ALA A 369 -10.05 -31.70 -6.46
C ALA A 369 -11.03 -30.58 -6.12
N TRP A 370 -10.59 -29.61 -5.35
CA TRP A 370 -11.34 -28.42 -4.99
C TRP A 370 -10.47 -27.16 -5.06
N LYS A 371 -11.14 -26.01 -5.15
CA LYS A 371 -10.55 -24.68 -5.10
C LYS A 371 -11.47 -23.72 -4.35
N ILE A 372 -10.87 -22.81 -3.60
CA ILE A 372 -11.54 -21.69 -2.91
C ILE A 372 -10.73 -20.42 -3.13
N GLY A 373 -11.42 -19.29 -3.23
CA GLY A 373 -10.80 -17.97 -3.02
C GLY A 373 -10.76 -17.62 -1.54
N SER A 374 -10.98 -16.35 -1.20
CA SER A 374 -11.23 -15.92 0.18
C SER A 374 -12.20 -14.74 0.20
N SER A 375 -13.12 -14.74 1.15
CA SER A 375 -14.10 -13.66 1.31
C SER A 375 -13.52 -12.45 2.04
N HIS A 376 -12.35 -12.57 2.67
CA HIS A 376 -11.76 -11.59 3.57
C HIS A 376 -10.63 -10.84 2.87
N ASN A 377 -10.67 -9.52 2.90
CA ASN A 377 -9.73 -8.65 2.19
C ASN A 377 -9.09 -7.68 3.17
N HIS A 378 -7.77 -7.63 3.19
CA HIS A 378 -6.98 -6.72 4.01
C HIS A 378 -6.27 -5.70 3.12
N PHE A 379 -6.25 -4.42 3.47
CA PHE A 379 -5.61 -3.39 2.64
C PHE A 379 -4.11 -3.71 2.44
N GLY A 380 -3.44 -4.21 3.50
CA GLY A 380 -2.02 -4.61 3.50
C GLY A 380 -1.61 -5.64 2.45
N TYR A 381 -2.57 -6.39 1.88
CA TYR A 381 -2.31 -7.38 0.84
C TYR A 381 -2.41 -6.81 -0.58
N GLN A 382 -3.02 -5.62 -0.74
CA GLN A 382 -3.27 -5.06 -2.06
C GLN A 382 -1.94 -4.65 -2.72
N ASN A 383 -1.86 -4.79 -4.04
CA ASN A 383 -0.70 -4.38 -4.83
C ASN A 383 -1.13 -3.74 -6.17
N PRO A 384 -1.47 -2.43 -6.15
CA PRO A 384 -1.86 -1.71 -7.36
C PRO A 384 -0.74 -1.61 -8.40
N MET A 385 0.53 -1.67 -7.98
CA MET A 385 1.66 -1.73 -8.91
C MET A 385 1.64 -3.03 -9.73
N ALA A 386 1.48 -4.19 -9.08
CA ALA A 386 1.34 -5.47 -9.76
C ALA A 386 0.09 -5.53 -10.64
N ALA A 387 -1.04 -4.96 -10.20
CA ALA A 387 -2.25 -4.88 -11.00
C ALA A 387 -2.05 -4.07 -12.29
N TRP A 388 -1.40 -2.90 -12.18
CA TRP A 388 -1.03 -2.09 -13.35
C TRP A 388 -0.06 -2.82 -14.29
N ILE A 389 0.94 -3.53 -13.76
CA ILE A 389 1.87 -4.33 -14.57
C ILE A 389 1.09 -5.36 -15.40
N LEU A 390 0.20 -6.13 -14.77
CA LEU A 390 -0.49 -7.24 -15.43
C LEU A 390 -1.64 -6.79 -16.36
N SER A 391 -2.13 -5.55 -16.21
CA SER A 391 -3.19 -5.00 -17.05
C SER A 391 -2.67 -4.12 -18.20
N GLU A 392 -1.74 -3.22 -17.91
CA GLU A 392 -1.33 -2.15 -18.83
C GLU A 392 0.00 -2.44 -19.52
N ASN A 393 0.96 -3.08 -18.84
CA ASN A 393 2.25 -3.39 -19.44
C ASN A 393 2.14 -4.53 -20.46
N ALA A 394 2.40 -4.25 -21.73
CA ALA A 394 2.19 -5.19 -22.83
C ALA A 394 3.00 -6.49 -22.72
N GLU A 395 4.18 -6.45 -22.08
CA GLU A 395 5.07 -7.60 -21.95
C GLU A 395 4.71 -8.53 -20.79
N PHE A 396 3.93 -8.02 -19.83
CA PHE A 396 3.48 -8.74 -18.64
C PHE A 396 2.01 -9.19 -18.73
N LYS A 397 1.33 -8.93 -19.85
CA LYS A 397 -0.07 -9.33 -20.03
C LYS A 397 -0.21 -10.84 -19.87
N PRO A 398 -1.07 -11.32 -18.95
CA PRO A 398 -1.38 -12.74 -18.85
C PRO A 398 -1.86 -13.30 -20.19
N LEU A 399 -1.54 -14.57 -20.44
CA LEU A 399 -1.90 -15.23 -21.70
C LEU A 399 -3.38 -15.63 -21.77
N SER A 400 -4.06 -15.73 -20.63
CA SER A 400 -5.50 -15.96 -20.61
C SER A 400 -6.27 -14.81 -21.27
N GLN A 401 -7.42 -15.17 -21.87
CA GLN A 401 -8.24 -14.24 -22.63
C GLN A 401 -8.68 -13.01 -21.81
N ASN A 402 -8.99 -13.21 -20.53
CA ASN A 402 -9.52 -12.20 -19.64
C ASN A 402 -8.52 -11.70 -18.59
N GLY A 403 -7.31 -12.28 -18.52
CA GLY A 403 -6.37 -11.99 -17.43
C GLY A 403 -6.07 -10.50 -17.29
N ALA A 404 -5.66 -9.84 -18.38
CA ALA A 404 -5.34 -8.40 -18.35
C ALA A 404 -6.58 -7.53 -18.02
N ARG A 405 -7.77 -7.90 -18.50
CA ARG A 405 -9.04 -7.20 -18.18
C ARG A 405 -9.36 -7.28 -16.69
N ASP A 406 -9.20 -8.46 -16.11
CA ASP A 406 -9.49 -8.70 -14.69
C ASP A 406 -8.52 -7.91 -13.81
N TRP A 407 -7.25 -7.85 -14.19
CA TRP A 407 -6.26 -7.02 -13.51
C TRP A 407 -6.52 -5.52 -13.66
N ALA A 408 -7.01 -5.05 -14.82
CA ALA A 408 -7.42 -3.65 -14.98
C ALA A 408 -8.58 -3.32 -14.01
N THR A 409 -9.56 -4.21 -13.92
CA THR A 409 -10.69 -4.08 -12.98
C THR A 409 -10.20 -4.11 -11.52
N SER A 410 -9.21 -4.96 -11.23
CA SER A 410 -8.61 -5.05 -9.90
C SER A 410 -7.81 -3.81 -9.53
N LEU A 411 -7.07 -3.21 -10.46
CA LEU A 411 -6.36 -1.95 -10.22
C LEU A 411 -7.31 -0.85 -9.73
N ASP A 412 -8.40 -0.63 -10.46
CA ASP A 412 -9.40 0.38 -10.10
C ASP A 412 -10.04 0.06 -8.74
N ARG A 413 -10.47 -1.19 -8.55
CA ARG A 413 -11.10 -1.63 -7.31
C ARG A 413 -10.18 -1.52 -6.10
N GLN A 414 -8.89 -1.83 -6.25
CA GLN A 414 -7.92 -1.68 -5.19
C GLN A 414 -7.77 -0.21 -4.79
N LEU A 415 -7.62 0.71 -5.76
CA LEU A 415 -7.50 2.15 -5.46
C LEU A 415 -8.74 2.74 -4.79
N GLU A 416 -9.94 2.28 -5.16
CA GLU A 416 -11.18 2.61 -4.45
C GLU A 416 -11.17 2.08 -3.01
N PHE A 417 -10.67 0.85 -2.80
CA PHE A 417 -10.62 0.21 -1.48
C PHE A 417 -9.68 0.96 -0.52
N TYR A 418 -8.52 1.39 -0.99
CA TYR A 418 -7.62 2.25 -0.21
C TYR A 418 -8.28 3.58 0.19
N GLN A 419 -8.97 4.24 -0.75
CA GLN A 419 -9.65 5.52 -0.47
C GLN A 419 -10.77 5.34 0.55
N TRP A 420 -11.56 4.27 0.38
CA TRP A 420 -12.63 3.94 1.30
C TRP A 420 -12.12 3.68 2.72
N LEU A 421 -10.95 3.08 2.90
CA LEU A 421 -10.38 2.74 4.20
C LEU A 421 -9.53 3.86 4.82
N GLN A 422 -9.27 4.96 4.11
CA GLN A 422 -8.38 6.00 4.60
C GLN A 422 -9.05 6.79 5.74
N SER A 423 -8.43 6.77 6.92
CA SER A 423 -8.91 7.42 8.14
C SER A 423 -8.92 8.94 8.03
N ALA A 424 -9.53 9.60 9.02
CA ALA A 424 -9.51 11.05 9.11
C ALA A 424 -8.07 11.61 9.20
N GLU A 425 -7.17 10.90 9.88
CA GLU A 425 -5.76 11.27 10.03
C GLU A 425 -4.94 10.99 8.77
N GLY A 426 -5.21 9.87 8.07
CA GLY A 426 -4.55 9.50 6.81
C GLY A 426 -4.05 8.05 6.74
N ALA A 427 -4.04 7.32 7.86
CA ALA A 427 -3.72 5.88 7.88
C ALA A 427 -4.81 5.04 7.21
N ILE A 428 -4.49 3.81 6.80
CA ILE A 428 -5.45 2.93 6.10
C ILE A 428 -5.99 1.87 7.06
N ALA A 429 -7.31 1.81 7.25
CA ALA A 429 -7.96 0.82 8.11
C ALA A 429 -7.93 -0.61 7.52
N GLY A 430 -8.37 -1.60 8.29
CA GLY A 430 -8.11 -3.02 8.01
C GLY A 430 -8.64 -3.51 6.67
N GLY A 431 -9.96 -3.59 6.51
CA GLY A 431 -10.54 -4.03 5.24
C GLY A 431 -12.01 -4.37 5.26
N ALA A 432 -12.40 -5.38 4.49
CA ALA A 432 -13.78 -5.82 4.36
C ALA A 432 -13.90 -7.31 4.07
N SER A 433 -15.05 -7.86 4.42
CA SER A 433 -15.41 -9.24 4.11
C SER A 433 -16.77 -9.37 3.41
N ASN A 434 -16.85 -10.33 2.49
CA ASN A 434 -18.13 -10.79 1.94
C ASN A 434 -18.80 -11.87 2.82
N SER A 435 -18.09 -12.40 3.82
CA SER A 435 -18.54 -13.47 4.71
C SER A 435 -18.36 -13.06 6.16
N ARG A 436 -19.37 -12.40 6.73
CA ARG A 436 -19.35 -12.06 8.14
C ARG A 436 -19.17 -13.30 9.00
N ASN A 437 -18.25 -13.21 9.97
CA ASN A 437 -17.82 -14.32 10.83
C ASN A 437 -17.30 -15.56 10.06
N GLY A 438 -17.06 -15.44 8.75
CA GLY A 438 -16.73 -16.56 7.85
C GLY A 438 -17.85 -17.58 7.67
N ARG A 439 -19.10 -17.18 7.91
CA ARG A 439 -20.30 -18.03 7.75
C ARG A 439 -21.47 -17.32 7.07
N TYR A 440 -21.19 -16.25 6.34
CA TYR A 440 -22.15 -15.50 5.54
C TYR A 440 -23.36 -15.00 6.34
N ASP A 441 -23.16 -14.68 7.62
CA ASP A 441 -24.18 -14.05 8.45
C ASP A 441 -24.59 -12.68 7.88
N GLU A 442 -25.78 -12.20 8.24
CA GLU A 442 -26.18 -10.83 7.97
C GLU A 442 -25.30 -9.82 8.72
N TRP A 443 -24.97 -8.71 8.06
CA TRP A 443 -24.27 -7.59 8.66
C TRP A 443 -25.20 -6.78 9.58
N PRO A 444 -24.71 -6.28 10.73
CA PRO A 444 -25.47 -5.35 11.56
C PRO A 444 -25.93 -4.12 10.77
N ALA A 445 -27.11 -3.59 11.11
CA ALA A 445 -27.59 -2.36 10.51
C ALA A 445 -26.63 -1.20 10.82
N GLY A 446 -26.23 -0.46 9.78
CA GLY A 446 -25.29 0.66 9.90
C GLY A 446 -23.81 0.29 9.76
N THR A 447 -23.46 -0.97 9.50
CA THR A 447 -22.09 -1.34 9.10
C THR A 447 -21.72 -0.65 7.78
N GLY A 448 -20.57 0.04 7.75
CA GLY A 448 -20.00 0.60 6.53
C GLY A 448 -19.70 -0.50 5.51
N THR A 449 -20.11 -0.32 4.26
CA THR A 449 -19.91 -1.34 3.22
C THR A 449 -19.12 -0.84 2.01
N PHE A 450 -18.40 -1.76 1.37
CA PHE A 450 -17.69 -1.55 0.12
C PHE A 450 -18.17 -2.57 -0.91
N TYR A 451 -18.92 -2.11 -1.92
CA TYR A 451 -19.60 -2.99 -2.88
C TYR A 451 -20.47 -4.09 -2.21
N GLY A 452 -21.01 -3.79 -1.01
CA GLY A 452 -21.82 -4.71 -0.21
C GLY A 452 -21.03 -5.65 0.72
N MET A 453 -19.70 -5.64 0.67
CA MET A 453 -18.85 -6.29 1.68
C MET A 453 -18.81 -5.43 2.94
N GLY A 454 -18.94 -6.04 4.12
CA GLY A 454 -18.95 -5.31 5.39
C GLY A 454 -17.54 -4.98 5.86
N TYR A 455 -17.36 -3.79 6.43
CA TYR A 455 -16.11 -3.35 7.05
C TYR A 455 -15.69 -4.28 8.19
N GLU A 456 -14.39 -4.61 8.19
CA GLU A 456 -13.72 -5.30 9.29
C GLU A 456 -12.48 -4.50 9.69
N GLU A 457 -12.43 -4.13 10.97
CA GLU A 457 -11.30 -3.41 11.55
C GLU A 457 -10.02 -4.24 11.52
N ASN A 458 -10.15 -5.54 11.83
CA ASN A 458 -9.08 -6.53 11.84
C ASN A 458 -9.51 -7.75 11.00
N PRO A 459 -9.39 -7.70 9.66
CA PRO A 459 -9.73 -8.82 8.79
C PRO A 459 -8.96 -10.10 9.15
N VAL A 460 -9.64 -11.24 9.05
CA VAL A 460 -9.07 -12.61 9.16
C VAL A 460 -8.63 -13.05 10.55
N TYR A 461 -7.80 -12.29 11.27
CA TYR A 461 -7.25 -12.69 12.56
C TYR A 461 -7.33 -11.58 13.61
N ALA A 462 -7.45 -12.00 14.86
CA ALA A 462 -7.75 -11.14 16.00
C ALA A 462 -6.92 -11.48 17.27
N ASP A 463 -5.91 -12.35 17.16
CA ASP A 463 -4.89 -12.57 18.19
C ASP A 463 -3.47 -12.57 17.57
N PRO A 464 -2.81 -11.39 17.49
CA PRO A 464 -3.37 -10.05 17.73
C PRO A 464 -4.29 -9.59 16.57
N GLY A 465 -4.90 -8.40 16.70
CA GLY A 465 -5.66 -7.79 15.60
C GLY A 465 -4.82 -7.60 14.34
N SER A 466 -5.35 -7.99 13.18
CA SER A 466 -4.57 -7.99 11.93
C SER A 466 -4.05 -6.64 11.47
N ASN A 467 -4.69 -5.56 11.91
CA ASN A 467 -4.32 -4.21 11.54
C ASN A 467 -3.84 -3.40 12.74
N THR A 468 -3.38 -4.06 13.80
CA THR A 468 -2.71 -3.38 14.91
C THR A 468 -1.21 -3.23 14.68
N TRP A 469 -0.64 -3.93 13.70
CA TRP A 469 0.77 -3.78 13.34
C TRP A 469 0.99 -2.72 12.25
N PHE A 470 1.82 -1.72 12.55
CA PHE A 470 2.13 -0.63 11.61
C PHE A 470 2.80 -1.10 10.31
N GLY A 471 3.45 -2.27 10.29
CA GLY A 471 4.11 -2.81 9.10
C GLY A 471 3.21 -2.94 7.88
N MET A 472 1.91 -3.24 8.07
CA MET A 472 0.92 -3.28 6.99
C MET A 472 0.80 -1.93 6.27
N GLN A 473 0.97 -0.80 6.99
CA GLN A 473 0.94 0.53 6.38
C GLN A 473 2.12 0.71 5.44
N ALA A 474 3.34 0.42 5.91
CA ALA A 474 4.56 0.60 5.14
C ALA A 474 4.59 -0.29 3.89
N TRP A 475 4.37 -1.59 4.05
CA TRP A 475 4.38 -2.56 2.94
C TRP A 475 3.39 -2.20 1.84
N SER A 476 2.16 -1.86 2.20
CA SER A 476 1.11 -1.61 1.20
C SER A 476 1.24 -0.25 0.54
N MET A 477 1.54 0.79 1.32
CA MET A 477 1.66 2.15 0.78
C MET A 477 2.95 2.34 -0.04
N GLN A 478 3.97 1.51 0.16
CA GLN A 478 5.12 1.42 -0.75
C GLN A 478 4.69 1.09 -2.18
N ARG A 479 3.74 0.16 -2.35
CA ARG A 479 3.23 -0.26 -3.67
C ARG A 479 2.40 0.84 -4.33
N ILE A 480 1.65 1.62 -3.52
CA ILE A 480 0.95 2.83 -3.99
C ILE A 480 1.96 3.90 -4.45
N ALA A 481 3.03 4.11 -3.69
CA ALA A 481 4.09 5.07 -4.02
C ALA A 481 4.81 4.71 -5.32
N GLU A 482 5.11 3.42 -5.56
CA GLU A 482 5.65 2.96 -6.84
C GLU A 482 4.70 3.19 -8.01
N LEU A 483 3.41 2.87 -7.84
CA LEU A 483 2.42 3.14 -8.87
C LEU A 483 2.37 4.63 -9.20
N TYR A 484 2.28 5.51 -8.18
CA TYR A 484 2.26 6.95 -8.38
C TYR A 484 3.52 7.44 -9.09
N TYR A 485 4.70 6.98 -8.68
CA TYR A 485 5.97 7.31 -9.33
C TYR A 485 5.97 6.90 -10.81
N LYS A 486 5.45 5.72 -11.14
CA LYS A 486 5.52 5.19 -12.49
C LYS A 486 4.47 5.77 -13.44
N THR A 487 3.29 6.09 -12.94
CA THR A 487 2.14 6.42 -13.79
C THR A 487 1.64 7.85 -13.61
N GLY A 488 1.96 8.48 -12.48
CA GLY A 488 1.35 9.75 -12.08
C GLY A 488 -0.14 9.64 -11.76
N ASP A 489 -0.67 8.44 -11.47
CA ASP A 489 -2.09 8.22 -11.17
C ASP A 489 -2.56 9.16 -10.05
N THR A 490 -3.57 9.97 -10.34
CA THR A 490 -4.04 11.02 -9.44
C THR A 490 -4.70 10.46 -8.18
N ARG A 491 -5.30 9.26 -8.24
CA ARG A 491 -5.91 8.59 -7.09
C ARG A 491 -4.82 8.09 -6.13
N ALA A 492 -3.75 7.53 -6.68
CA ALA A 492 -2.57 7.15 -5.89
C ALA A 492 -1.91 8.37 -5.23
N LYS A 493 -1.82 9.50 -5.97
CA LYS A 493 -1.36 10.78 -5.43
C LYS A 493 -2.22 11.25 -4.25
N GLU A 494 -3.54 11.30 -4.42
CA GLU A 494 -4.47 11.76 -3.38
C GLU A 494 -4.38 10.92 -2.09
N LEU A 495 -4.21 9.61 -2.21
CA LEU A 495 -3.97 8.71 -1.08
C LEU A 495 -2.68 9.07 -0.34
N LEU A 496 -1.57 9.20 -1.07
CA LEU A 496 -0.25 9.50 -0.49
C LEU A 496 -0.18 10.91 0.10
N ASP A 497 -0.80 11.90 -0.55
CA ASP A 497 -0.88 13.29 -0.07
C ASP A 497 -1.57 13.41 1.30
N ARG A 498 -2.35 12.40 1.71
CA ARG A 498 -2.97 12.32 3.05
C ARG A 498 -2.21 11.40 3.99
N TRP A 499 -1.71 10.27 3.48
CA TRP A 499 -0.97 9.31 4.30
C TRP A 499 0.42 9.82 4.73
N VAL A 500 1.16 10.47 3.83
CA VAL A 500 2.52 10.96 4.12
C VAL A 500 2.53 12.05 5.20
N PRO A 501 1.64 13.06 5.20
CA PRO A 501 1.56 14.00 6.32
C PRO A 501 1.28 13.33 7.67
N TRP A 502 0.44 12.28 7.71
CA TRP A 502 0.24 11.50 8.92
C TRP A 502 1.53 10.81 9.36
N VAL A 503 2.21 10.10 8.45
CA VAL A 503 3.51 9.47 8.72
C VAL A 503 4.51 10.48 9.29
N LYS A 504 4.66 11.64 8.65
CA LYS A 504 5.54 12.72 9.10
C LYS A 504 5.23 13.18 10.54
N SER A 505 3.94 13.20 10.91
CA SER A 505 3.51 13.58 12.25
C SER A 505 3.80 12.54 13.32
N VAL A 506 3.93 11.26 12.95
CA VAL A 506 4.10 10.17 13.91
C VAL A 506 5.53 9.65 13.98
N VAL A 507 6.34 9.76 12.93
CA VAL A 507 7.76 9.36 12.95
C VAL A 507 8.57 10.25 13.90
N LYS A 508 9.40 9.63 14.75
CA LYS A 508 10.25 10.33 15.72
C LYS A 508 11.72 10.19 15.34
N LEU A 509 12.36 11.31 15.01
CA LEU A 509 13.81 11.41 14.82
C LEU A 509 14.41 12.09 16.07
N ASN A 510 15.06 11.32 16.93
CA ASN A 510 15.53 11.81 18.23
C ASN A 510 16.86 12.57 18.10
N ALA A 511 17.11 13.53 19.01
CA ALA A 511 18.32 14.35 18.98
C ALA A 511 19.62 13.54 19.26
N ASP A 512 19.51 12.35 19.87
CA ASP A 512 20.64 11.47 20.18
C ASP A 512 21.07 10.56 19.01
N GLY A 513 20.41 10.70 17.85
CA GLY A 513 20.67 9.87 16.66
C GLY A 513 19.77 8.65 16.54
N THR A 514 19.02 8.26 17.59
CA THR A 514 18.04 7.17 17.49
C THR A 514 16.78 7.61 16.73
N PHE A 515 15.94 6.66 16.34
CA PHE A 515 14.63 6.94 15.77
C PHE A 515 13.58 6.01 16.39
N ALA A 516 12.30 6.36 16.24
CA ALA A 516 11.21 5.45 16.54
C ALA A 516 10.07 5.66 15.55
N ILE A 517 9.49 4.56 15.09
CA ILE A 517 8.28 4.54 14.25
C ILE A 517 7.12 3.93 15.05
N PRO A 518 5.86 4.18 14.67
CA PRO A 518 4.75 3.44 15.25
C PRO A 518 4.99 1.93 15.15
N ASN A 519 4.66 1.21 16.22
CA ASN A 519 4.77 -0.25 16.28
C ASN A 519 3.36 -0.84 16.33
N GLU A 520 2.65 -0.58 17.42
CA GLU A 520 1.24 -0.93 17.58
C GLU A 520 0.35 0.30 17.31
N ILE A 521 -0.70 0.10 16.53
CA ILE A 521 -1.76 1.05 16.25
C ILE A 521 -3.11 0.46 16.63
N ASP A 522 -4.07 1.31 16.94
CA ASP A 522 -5.44 0.92 17.28
C ASP A 522 -6.45 1.79 16.55
N TRP A 523 -7.67 1.29 16.40
CA TRP A 523 -8.70 1.85 15.53
C TRP A 523 -9.97 2.14 16.31
N SER A 524 -10.72 3.15 15.85
CA SER A 524 -12.07 3.38 16.34
C SER A 524 -12.98 3.92 15.24
N GLY A 525 -14.25 3.53 15.34
CA GLY A 525 -15.28 3.86 14.37
C GLY A 525 -15.23 3.01 13.11
N GLN A 526 -15.66 3.55 11.98
CA GLN A 526 -15.74 2.85 10.70
C GLN A 526 -15.77 3.86 9.55
N PRO A 527 -15.35 3.47 8.33
CA PRO A 527 -15.54 4.31 7.16
C PRO A 527 -17.03 4.49 6.82
N ASP A 528 -17.36 5.57 6.12
CA ASP A 528 -18.68 5.72 5.51
C ASP A 528 -18.89 4.62 4.45
N THR A 529 -20.14 4.25 4.15
CA THR A 529 -20.39 3.31 3.04
C THR A 529 -19.90 3.90 1.72
N TRP A 530 -19.13 3.12 0.95
CA TRP A 530 -18.56 3.56 -0.30
C TRP A 530 -19.63 3.82 -1.36
N THR A 531 -19.66 5.03 -1.90
CA THR A 531 -20.56 5.45 -2.99
C THR A 531 -19.82 5.79 -4.28
N GLY A 532 -18.52 5.44 -4.38
CA GLY A 532 -17.66 5.80 -5.52
C GLY A 532 -16.79 7.03 -5.29
N THR A 533 -16.91 7.70 -4.13
CA THR A 533 -16.17 8.93 -3.80
C THR A 533 -15.77 8.92 -2.33
N TYR A 534 -14.55 9.35 -2.04
CA TYR A 534 -14.07 9.48 -0.67
C TYR A 534 -14.76 10.61 0.08
N THR A 535 -15.24 10.34 1.30
CA THR A 535 -15.98 11.29 2.15
C THR A 535 -15.08 12.02 3.16
N GLY A 536 -13.82 11.61 3.26
CA GLY A 536 -12.91 12.01 4.33
C GLY A 536 -13.04 11.19 5.61
N ASN A 537 -14.00 10.26 5.70
CA ASN A 537 -14.20 9.33 6.82
C ASN A 537 -14.02 9.95 8.21
N LYS A 538 -14.77 11.03 8.50
CA LYS A 538 -14.61 11.82 9.73
C LYS A 538 -14.81 11.06 11.04
N ASN A 539 -15.39 9.86 10.98
CA ASN A 539 -15.67 9.00 12.13
C ASN A 539 -14.74 7.77 12.19
N LEU A 540 -13.76 7.65 11.30
CA LEU A 540 -12.77 6.57 11.32
C LEU A 540 -11.43 7.14 11.78
N HIS A 541 -10.92 6.62 12.89
CA HIS A 541 -9.73 7.16 13.54
C HIS A 541 -8.69 6.08 13.78
N VAL A 542 -7.43 6.46 13.59
CA VAL A 542 -6.25 5.68 14.02
C VAL A 542 -5.63 6.33 15.26
N SER A 543 -5.07 5.51 16.13
CA SER A 543 -4.20 5.95 17.23
C SER A 543 -2.92 5.14 17.27
N VAL A 544 -1.80 5.77 17.63
CA VAL A 544 -0.54 5.06 17.85
C VAL A 544 -0.48 4.63 19.32
N VAL A 545 -0.50 3.33 19.56
CA VAL A 545 -0.46 2.73 20.91
C VAL A 545 0.97 2.67 21.42
N SER A 546 1.90 2.20 20.58
CA SER A 546 3.30 2.05 20.96
C SER A 546 4.25 2.42 19.82
N TYR A 547 5.51 2.64 20.18
CA TYR A 547 6.60 3.00 19.29
C TYR A 547 7.71 1.96 19.40
N GLY A 548 8.42 1.72 18.31
CA GLY A 548 9.53 0.77 18.28
C GLY A 548 10.57 1.08 17.21
N THR A 549 11.55 0.19 17.10
CA THR A 549 12.65 0.24 16.14
C THR A 549 12.65 -1.00 15.24
N ASP A 550 11.48 -1.36 14.71
CA ASP A 550 11.36 -2.40 13.69
C ASP A 550 12.09 -1.92 12.42
N LEU A 551 13.28 -2.48 12.19
CA LEU A 551 14.17 -2.02 11.12
C LEU A 551 13.65 -2.40 9.73
N GLY A 552 12.95 -3.52 9.60
CA GLY A 552 12.35 -3.95 8.34
C GLY A 552 11.22 -3.01 7.93
N VAL A 553 10.32 -2.72 8.87
CA VAL A 553 9.24 -1.75 8.64
C VAL A 553 9.79 -0.35 8.37
N ALA A 554 10.83 0.07 9.08
CA ALA A 554 11.51 1.34 8.83
C ALA A 554 12.16 1.41 7.43
N GLY A 555 12.74 0.30 6.95
CA GLY A 555 13.23 0.16 5.58
C GLY A 555 12.11 0.32 4.55
N SER A 556 11.01 -0.41 4.72
CA SER A 556 9.85 -0.31 3.83
C SER A 556 9.18 1.08 3.85
N LEU A 557 9.08 1.70 5.03
CA LEU A 557 8.59 3.07 5.19
C LEU A 557 9.48 4.07 4.42
N SER A 558 10.79 3.92 4.54
CA SER A 558 11.76 4.75 3.82
C SER A 558 11.59 4.57 2.31
N ASN A 559 11.45 3.33 1.83
CA ASN A 559 11.19 3.01 0.43
C ASN A 559 9.92 3.71 -0.10
N ALA A 560 8.81 3.63 0.63
CA ALA A 560 7.56 4.31 0.27
C ALA A 560 7.73 5.83 0.16
N LEU A 561 8.37 6.44 1.16
CA LEU A 561 8.62 7.90 1.20
C LEU A 561 9.52 8.36 0.07
N LEU A 562 10.50 7.55 -0.36
CA LEU A 562 11.42 7.89 -1.45
C LEU A 562 10.73 7.93 -2.80
N TYR A 563 9.93 6.92 -3.14
CA TYR A 563 9.14 6.93 -4.37
C TYR A 563 8.12 8.09 -4.38
N TYR A 564 7.42 8.31 -3.26
CA TYR A 564 6.50 9.44 -3.15
C TYR A 564 7.22 10.78 -3.31
N SER A 565 8.35 10.97 -2.63
CA SER A 565 9.14 12.21 -2.73
C SER A 565 9.59 12.47 -4.16
N LYS A 566 10.09 11.44 -4.85
CA LYS A 566 10.53 11.57 -6.24
C LYS A 566 9.38 11.95 -7.17
N ALA A 567 8.18 11.40 -6.94
CA ALA A 567 7.01 11.65 -7.76
C ALA A 567 6.34 13.02 -7.49
N SER A 568 6.30 13.45 -6.22
CA SER A 568 5.60 14.66 -5.77
C SER A 568 6.47 15.91 -5.72
N GLY A 569 7.79 15.76 -5.54
CA GLY A 569 8.71 16.83 -5.19
C GLY A 569 8.74 17.19 -3.70
N ASP A 570 8.09 16.40 -2.83
CA ASP A 570 8.11 16.58 -1.38
C ASP A 570 9.47 16.15 -0.79
N ASP A 571 10.39 17.09 -0.67
CA ASP A 571 11.75 16.81 -0.20
C ASP A 571 11.82 16.41 1.28
N GLU A 572 10.88 16.84 2.11
CA GLU A 572 10.85 16.47 3.53
C GLU A 572 10.60 14.97 3.70
N ALA A 573 9.79 14.36 2.82
CA ALA A 573 9.64 12.91 2.79
C ALA A 573 10.96 12.18 2.48
N ARG A 574 11.75 12.70 1.53
CA ARG A 574 13.11 12.18 1.24
C ARG A 574 14.02 12.32 2.46
N GLU A 575 14.04 13.48 3.12
CA GLU A 575 14.91 13.70 4.28
C GLU A 575 14.58 12.77 5.45
N ILE A 576 13.30 12.53 5.72
CA ILE A 576 12.91 11.55 6.76
C ILE A 576 13.39 10.15 6.40
N ALA A 577 13.18 9.70 5.15
CA ALA A 577 13.67 8.40 4.69
C ALA A 577 15.21 8.32 4.78
N LYS A 578 15.91 9.38 4.38
CA LYS A 578 17.36 9.50 4.47
C LYS A 578 17.84 9.33 5.91
N GLU A 579 17.24 10.08 6.83
CA GLU A 579 17.58 10.05 8.26
C GLU A 579 17.33 8.67 8.86
N ILE A 580 16.22 8.01 8.54
CA ILE A 580 15.96 6.64 8.98
C ILE A 580 17.06 5.71 8.48
N LEU A 581 17.37 5.70 7.18
CA LEU A 581 18.40 4.82 6.60
C LEU A 581 19.79 5.08 7.18
N ASP A 582 20.16 6.35 7.39
CA ASP A 582 21.44 6.74 8.00
C ASP A 582 21.56 6.29 9.46
N ARG A 583 20.47 6.39 10.22
CA ARG A 583 20.42 5.96 11.62
C ARG A 583 20.42 4.45 11.74
N ILE A 584 19.68 3.74 10.87
CA ILE A 584 19.76 2.28 10.73
C ILE A 584 21.22 1.87 10.52
N TRP A 585 21.86 2.45 9.50
CA TRP A 585 23.23 2.12 9.14
C TRP A 585 24.25 2.42 10.25
N THR A 586 24.07 3.53 10.96
CA THR A 586 25.03 3.99 11.96
C THR A 586 24.90 3.22 13.28
N LEU A 587 23.68 2.87 13.68
CA LEU A 587 23.40 2.35 15.03
C LEU A 587 23.19 0.84 15.07
N TYR A 588 22.70 0.24 13.99
CA TYR A 588 22.17 -1.12 14.03
C TYR A 588 22.89 -2.10 13.09
N ARG A 589 24.01 -1.70 12.46
CA ARG A 589 24.86 -2.62 11.69
C ARG A 589 25.65 -3.55 12.61
N ASP A 590 25.64 -4.84 12.29
CA ASP A 590 26.48 -5.87 12.89
C ASP A 590 27.19 -6.73 11.82
N ASP A 591 27.67 -7.92 12.19
CA ASP A 591 28.41 -8.80 11.30
C ASP A 591 27.54 -9.60 10.32
N LYS A 592 26.22 -9.61 10.50
CA LYS A 592 25.29 -10.36 9.65
C LYS A 592 24.31 -9.48 8.88
N GLY A 593 24.17 -8.20 9.25
CA GLY A 593 23.20 -7.31 8.63
C GLY A 593 22.88 -6.11 9.51
N VAL A 594 21.60 -5.76 9.55
CA VAL A 594 21.08 -4.77 10.48
C VAL A 594 20.11 -5.42 11.45
N ALA A 595 20.27 -5.20 12.74
CA ALA A 595 19.37 -5.75 13.75
C ALA A 595 19.32 -4.87 15.00
N ALA A 596 18.16 -4.83 15.65
CA ALA A 596 17.94 -4.15 16.92
C ALA A 596 17.52 -5.18 17.97
N PRO A 597 17.87 -4.97 19.26
CA PRO A 597 17.35 -5.80 20.33
C PRO A 597 15.84 -5.55 20.50
N GLU A 598 15.05 -6.63 20.54
CA GLU A 598 13.61 -6.61 20.72
C GLU A 598 13.19 -7.54 21.87
N ALA A 599 12.35 -7.04 22.78
CA ALA A 599 11.78 -7.82 23.87
C ALA A 599 10.54 -8.58 23.38
N ARG A 600 10.42 -9.86 23.76
CA ARG A 600 9.36 -10.77 23.31
C ARG A 600 8.48 -11.22 24.46
N ALA A 601 7.65 -10.31 24.96
CA ALA A 601 6.73 -10.59 26.09
C ALA A 601 5.76 -11.75 25.79
N ASP A 602 5.40 -11.91 24.53
CA ASP A 602 4.56 -12.98 24.01
C ASP A 602 5.19 -14.37 24.17
N TYR A 603 6.51 -14.49 24.39
CA TYR A 603 7.18 -15.78 24.49
C TYR A 603 6.91 -16.54 25.80
N SER A 604 6.22 -15.93 26.77
CA SER A 604 5.56 -16.68 27.85
C SER A 604 4.62 -17.77 27.30
N ARG A 605 4.00 -17.53 26.13
CA ARG A 605 3.11 -18.48 25.44
C ARG A 605 3.82 -19.77 24.99
N PHE A 606 5.15 -19.83 24.90
CA PHE A 606 5.86 -21.11 24.72
C PHE A 606 5.47 -22.13 25.80
N PHE A 607 5.39 -21.67 27.05
CA PHE A 607 5.21 -22.52 28.22
C PHE A 607 3.75 -22.60 28.67
N GLU A 608 2.99 -21.53 28.45
CA GLU A 608 1.67 -21.34 29.04
C GLU A 608 0.52 -21.57 28.05
N GLN A 609 0.75 -21.41 26.74
CA GLN A 609 -0.33 -21.52 25.76
C GLN A 609 -0.77 -22.97 25.61
N GLU A 610 -2.00 -23.27 26.04
CA GLU A 610 -2.67 -24.52 25.69
C GLU A 610 -3.05 -24.51 24.21
N VAL A 611 -2.75 -25.61 23.51
CA VAL A 611 -3.18 -25.86 22.13
C VAL A 611 -4.43 -26.73 22.19
N PHE A 612 -5.55 -26.20 21.68
CA PHE A 612 -6.80 -26.96 21.68
C PHE A 612 -6.67 -28.24 20.85
N VAL A 613 -7.03 -29.38 21.45
CA VAL A 613 -7.20 -30.67 20.79
C VAL A 613 -8.52 -31.27 21.27
N PRO A 614 -9.42 -31.74 20.38
CA PRO A 614 -10.69 -32.32 20.80
C PRO A 614 -10.51 -33.44 21.83
N LYS A 615 -11.35 -33.48 22.87
CA LYS A 615 -11.16 -34.31 24.08
C LYS A 615 -10.83 -35.80 23.83
N ASN A 616 -11.40 -36.39 22.79
CA ASN A 616 -11.20 -37.82 22.45
C ASN A 616 -10.25 -38.04 21.27
N TRP A 617 -9.65 -36.96 20.75
CA TRP A 617 -8.67 -37.02 19.69
C TRP A 617 -7.29 -37.26 20.29
N THR A 618 -6.54 -38.21 19.71
CA THR A 618 -5.15 -38.49 20.08
C THR A 618 -4.34 -38.82 18.84
N GLY A 619 -3.11 -38.35 18.80
CA GLY A 619 -2.16 -38.62 17.72
C GLY A 619 -0.73 -38.30 18.15
N THR A 620 0.18 -38.30 17.19
CA THR A 620 1.59 -37.96 17.43
C THR A 620 2.15 -37.08 16.33
N MET A 621 2.97 -36.09 16.71
CA MET A 621 3.85 -35.37 15.78
C MET A 621 4.91 -36.33 15.22
N ALA A 622 5.61 -35.97 14.15
CA ALA A 622 6.53 -36.90 13.48
C ALA A 622 7.77 -37.27 14.33
N ASN A 623 8.17 -36.41 15.27
CA ASN A 623 9.22 -36.70 16.27
C ASN A 623 8.72 -37.57 17.45
N GLY A 624 7.43 -37.88 17.50
CA GLY A 624 6.81 -38.68 18.57
C GLY A 624 6.15 -37.89 19.69
N ASP A 625 6.15 -36.55 19.63
CA ASP A 625 5.42 -35.73 20.61
C ASP A 625 3.94 -36.12 20.62
N ALA A 626 3.38 -36.35 21.81
CA ALA A 626 1.98 -36.74 21.97
C ALA A 626 1.07 -35.53 21.71
N LEU A 627 0.10 -35.68 20.82
CA LEU A 627 -0.91 -34.67 20.53
C LEU A 627 -2.25 -35.14 21.10
N LYS A 628 -2.73 -34.47 22.15
CA LYS A 628 -3.93 -34.79 22.93
C LYS A 628 -4.41 -33.53 23.67
N SER A 629 -5.61 -33.56 24.24
CA SER A 629 -6.11 -32.43 25.06
C SER A 629 -5.17 -32.11 26.24
N GLY A 630 -4.97 -30.82 26.51
CA GLY A 630 -4.12 -30.29 27.58
C GLY A 630 -2.63 -30.16 27.23
N VAL A 631 -2.24 -30.32 25.96
CA VAL A 631 -0.87 -30.03 25.52
C VAL A 631 -0.66 -28.53 25.32
N THR A 632 0.56 -28.07 25.54
CA THR A 632 0.97 -26.69 25.27
C THR A 632 1.62 -26.54 23.89
N PHE A 633 1.91 -25.29 23.48
CA PHE A 633 2.68 -24.98 22.28
C PHE A 633 4.00 -25.76 22.21
N LEU A 634 4.76 -25.77 23.32
CA LEU A 634 6.07 -26.42 23.41
C LEU A 634 5.96 -27.95 23.50
N ASP A 635 4.88 -28.51 24.04
CA ASP A 635 4.70 -29.96 24.17
C ASP A 635 4.63 -30.69 22.84
N ILE A 636 4.14 -30.02 21.79
CA ILE A 636 4.04 -30.55 20.42
C ILE A 636 5.17 -30.07 19.50
N ARG A 637 6.16 -29.39 20.08
CA ARG A 637 7.34 -28.83 19.42
C ARG A 637 8.58 -29.05 20.28
N SER A 638 8.71 -30.22 20.90
CA SER A 638 9.72 -30.46 21.95
C SER A 638 11.16 -30.23 21.49
N LYS A 639 11.42 -30.36 20.17
CA LYS A 639 12.71 -30.04 19.54
C LYS A 639 13.18 -28.60 19.80
N TYR A 640 12.30 -27.68 20.16
CA TYR A 640 12.71 -26.34 20.59
C TYR A 640 13.64 -26.35 21.80
N ARG A 641 13.55 -27.38 22.64
CA ARG A 641 14.44 -27.54 23.81
C ARG A 641 15.90 -27.79 23.42
N ASP A 642 16.13 -28.21 22.17
CA ASP A 642 17.47 -28.40 21.60
C ASP A 642 18.01 -27.12 20.92
N ASP A 643 17.20 -26.06 20.83
CA ASP A 643 17.62 -24.78 20.24
C ASP A 643 18.75 -24.15 21.09
N PRO A 644 19.84 -23.66 20.46
CA PRO A 644 20.97 -23.08 21.19
C PRO A 644 20.57 -21.92 22.10
N ASN A 645 19.51 -21.18 21.76
CA ASN A 645 19.01 -20.03 22.50
C ASN A 645 17.85 -20.35 23.43
N PHE A 646 17.41 -21.61 23.54
CA PHE A 646 16.31 -21.99 24.43
C PHE A 646 16.57 -21.63 25.90
N HIS A 647 17.83 -21.68 26.32
CA HIS A 647 18.21 -21.30 27.69
C HIS A 647 17.92 -19.81 28.00
N ILE A 648 18.06 -18.90 27.02
CA ILE A 648 17.74 -17.48 27.17
C ILE A 648 16.25 -17.31 27.45
N LEU A 649 15.41 -17.97 26.64
CA LEU A 649 13.96 -18.01 26.81
C LEU A 649 13.57 -18.57 28.19
N GLN A 650 14.10 -19.74 28.54
CA GLN A 650 13.76 -20.45 29.77
C GLN A 650 14.18 -19.67 31.03
N ASP A 651 15.36 -19.05 31.02
CA ASP A 651 15.87 -18.27 32.14
C ASP A 651 15.07 -16.98 32.36
N ALA A 652 14.67 -16.28 31.29
CA ALA A 652 13.84 -15.08 31.36
C ALA A 652 12.44 -15.42 31.92
N TYR A 653 11.80 -16.46 31.37
CA TYR A 653 10.50 -16.95 31.86
C TYR A 653 10.53 -17.31 33.35
N ASN A 654 11.54 -18.05 33.80
CA ASN A 654 11.69 -18.44 35.21
C ASN A 654 11.88 -17.23 36.16
N LYS A 655 12.33 -16.09 35.65
CA LYS A 655 12.47 -14.83 36.39
C LYS A 655 11.24 -13.92 36.28
N GLY A 656 10.29 -14.23 35.40
CA GLY A 656 9.18 -13.33 35.07
C GLY A 656 9.63 -12.10 34.27
N GLU A 657 10.64 -12.26 33.42
CA GLU A 657 11.19 -11.22 32.54
C GLU A 657 10.87 -11.55 31.07
N ASP A 658 10.74 -10.53 30.22
CA ASP A 658 10.61 -10.72 28.78
C ASP A 658 11.99 -11.07 28.18
N PRO A 659 12.12 -12.18 27.42
CA PRO A 659 13.38 -12.48 26.76
C PRO A 659 13.65 -11.46 25.66
N VAL A 660 14.92 -11.09 25.49
CA VAL A 660 15.35 -10.12 24.47
C VAL A 660 16.19 -10.85 23.41
N PHE A 661 15.83 -10.65 22.15
CA PHE A 661 16.52 -11.24 21.00
C PHE A 661 16.95 -10.16 20.01
N THR A 662 17.92 -10.51 19.16
CA THR A 662 18.37 -9.69 18.03
C THR A 662 18.18 -10.53 16.78
N TYR A 663 17.17 -10.21 15.96
CA TYR A 663 16.78 -11.03 14.82
C TYR A 663 17.24 -10.47 13.49
N HIS A 664 17.65 -11.39 12.61
CA HIS A 664 17.99 -11.14 11.22
C HIS A 664 16.93 -11.78 10.32
N ARG A 665 15.72 -11.23 10.36
CA ARG A 665 14.63 -11.65 9.46
C ARG A 665 15.02 -11.35 8.01
N PHE A 666 14.95 -12.35 7.13
CA PHE A 666 15.39 -12.23 5.75
C PHE A 666 14.69 -11.07 5.02
N TRP A 667 13.37 -10.96 5.15
CA TRP A 667 12.58 -9.89 4.54
C TRP A 667 13.02 -8.49 5.05
N ALA A 668 13.34 -8.36 6.35
CA ALA A 668 13.73 -7.08 6.94
C ALA A 668 15.09 -6.61 6.40
N GLN A 669 16.03 -7.54 6.23
CA GLN A 669 17.32 -7.23 5.61
C GLN A 669 17.14 -6.81 4.15
N CYS A 670 16.28 -7.53 3.41
CA CYS A 670 15.95 -7.18 2.04
C CYS A 670 15.30 -5.80 1.95
N ASP A 671 14.34 -5.47 2.80
CA ASP A 671 13.66 -4.16 2.79
C ASP A 671 14.66 -3.01 3.04
N VAL A 672 15.55 -3.14 4.03
CA VAL A 672 16.58 -2.13 4.29
C VAL A 672 17.57 -2.03 3.12
N ALA A 673 18.01 -3.16 2.55
CA ALA A 673 18.89 -3.17 1.39
C ALA A 673 18.22 -2.44 0.22
N ILE A 674 17.02 -2.88 -0.17
CA ILE A 674 16.25 -2.32 -1.28
C ILE A 674 15.99 -0.83 -1.06
N ALA A 675 15.67 -0.39 0.16
CA ALA A 675 15.47 1.04 0.45
C ALA A 675 16.73 1.88 0.24
N ASN A 676 17.93 1.38 0.61
CA ASN A 676 19.19 2.03 0.26
C ASN A 676 19.39 2.06 -1.27
N GLY A 677 19.11 0.95 -1.96
CA GLY A 677 19.16 0.88 -3.42
C GLY A 677 18.21 1.87 -4.11
N VAL A 678 16.99 2.01 -3.61
CA VAL A 678 15.99 2.97 -4.11
C VAL A 678 16.46 4.41 -3.85
N TYR A 679 17.03 4.71 -2.68
CA TYR A 679 17.58 6.04 -2.40
C TYR A 679 18.65 6.42 -3.43
N SER A 680 19.60 5.51 -3.65
CA SER A 680 20.63 5.65 -4.69
C SER A 680 19.98 5.90 -6.05
N MET A 681 19.18 4.96 -6.55
CA MET A 681 18.57 5.03 -7.88
C MET A 681 17.78 6.32 -8.15
N LEU A 682 17.06 6.85 -7.15
CA LEU A 682 16.17 7.99 -7.35
C LEU A 682 16.84 9.35 -7.10
N PHE A 683 17.89 9.40 -6.29
CA PHE A 683 18.46 10.66 -5.78
C PHE A 683 19.99 10.78 -5.90
N SER A 684 20.71 9.75 -6.38
CA SER A 684 22.16 9.84 -6.59
C SER A 684 22.52 10.46 -7.95
N GLU A 685 22.51 11.78 -7.99
CA GLU A 685 23.32 12.55 -8.94
C GLU A 685 24.30 13.42 -8.14
N ASN A 686 25.60 13.14 -8.26
CA ASN A 686 26.76 13.92 -7.81
C ASN A 686 26.49 15.29 -7.16
N THR A 687 25.92 15.27 -5.96
CA THR A 687 25.93 16.41 -5.07
C THR A 687 26.17 15.85 -3.69
N GLU A 688 27.33 16.17 -3.13
CA GLU A 688 27.49 16.30 -1.68
C GLU A 688 26.19 16.83 -1.08
N PRO A 689 25.74 16.35 0.09
CA PRO A 689 24.52 16.86 0.72
C PRO A 689 24.58 18.38 0.72
N VAL A 690 23.74 19.02 -0.11
CA VAL A 690 23.66 20.46 -0.12
C VAL A 690 22.94 20.81 1.16
N ASP A 691 23.63 21.52 2.06
CA ASP A 691 23.02 22.08 3.24
C ASP A 691 21.94 23.07 2.79
N ASN A 692 20.69 22.61 2.79
CA ASN A 692 19.58 23.30 2.14
C ASN A 692 19.33 24.64 2.83
N SER A 693 19.12 25.70 2.05
CA SER A 693 18.65 26.95 2.62
C SER A 693 17.20 26.80 3.10
N SER A 694 16.84 27.47 4.19
CA SER A 694 15.48 27.51 4.69
C SER A 694 14.96 28.93 4.86
N ILE A 695 13.66 29.06 5.05
CA ILE A 695 13.00 30.36 5.28
C ILE A 695 12.15 30.28 6.55
N THR A 696 12.01 31.41 7.24
CA THR A 696 11.10 31.57 8.37
C THR A 696 10.42 32.94 8.33
N PRO A 697 9.09 33.02 8.47
CA PRO A 697 8.14 31.91 8.59
C PRO A 697 7.91 31.18 7.24
N ARG A 698 7.30 29.98 7.28
CA ARG A 698 6.84 29.23 6.08
C ARG A 698 5.38 29.50 5.72
N THR A 699 4.65 30.20 6.60
CA THR A 699 3.28 30.62 6.38
C THR A 699 3.09 32.08 6.77
N ALA A 700 2.21 32.78 6.06
CA ALA A 700 1.82 34.16 6.37
C ALA A 700 0.36 34.40 5.95
N ILE A 701 -0.22 35.50 6.43
CA ILE A 701 -1.56 35.95 6.04
C ILE A 701 -1.44 37.36 5.50
N PHE A 702 -2.06 37.61 4.35
CA PHE A 702 -2.19 38.95 3.79
C PHE A 702 -3.67 39.32 3.66
N ASP A 703 -4.03 40.51 4.13
CA ASP A 703 -5.39 41.03 4.04
C ASP A 703 -5.46 42.15 2.99
N LYS A 704 -6.32 41.98 1.97
CA LYS A 704 -6.51 42.94 0.90
C LYS A 704 -7.18 44.24 1.36
N LYS A 705 -7.82 44.28 2.53
CA LYS A 705 -8.40 45.51 3.09
C LYS A 705 -7.31 46.57 3.29
N VAL A 706 -7.43 47.72 2.63
CA VAL A 706 -6.37 48.76 2.53
C VAL A 706 -5.74 49.11 3.89
N GLU A 707 -6.53 49.23 4.96
CA GLU A 707 -6.04 49.56 6.31
C GLU A 707 -5.30 48.41 7.03
N ASN A 708 -5.43 47.18 6.55
CA ASN A 708 -4.81 45.97 7.10
C ASN A 708 -3.66 45.43 6.23
N GLN A 709 -3.41 46.04 5.06
CA GLN A 709 -2.34 45.61 4.17
C GLN A 709 -0.99 45.82 4.88
N GLN A 710 -0.21 44.73 4.95
CA GLN A 710 1.16 44.75 5.46
C GLN A 710 2.04 43.93 4.53
N ASP A 711 3.30 44.34 4.41
CA ASP A 711 4.30 43.53 3.72
C ASP A 711 4.56 42.24 4.53
N VAL A 712 5.01 41.19 3.84
CA VAL A 712 5.35 39.91 4.49
C VAL A 712 6.86 39.77 4.55
N GLU A 713 7.41 39.81 5.76
CA GLU A 713 8.84 39.59 6.00
C GLU A 713 9.17 38.10 6.17
N VAL A 714 10.26 37.68 5.55
CA VAL A 714 10.73 36.30 5.50
C VAL A 714 12.24 36.31 5.68
N THR A 715 12.71 35.73 6.77
CA THR A 715 14.14 35.56 7.04
C THR A 715 14.66 34.33 6.33
N LEU A 716 15.80 34.47 5.64
CA LEU A 716 16.54 33.45 4.92
C LEU A 716 17.62 32.85 5.82
N ILE A 717 17.68 31.53 5.88
CA ILE A 717 18.77 30.78 6.51
C ILE A 717 19.55 30.14 5.36
N LEU A 718 20.68 30.74 4.99
CA LEU A 718 21.34 30.44 3.71
C LEU A 718 22.14 29.15 3.69
N ASN A 719 22.67 28.68 4.83
CA ASN A 719 23.46 27.44 4.92
C ASN A 719 24.58 27.33 3.86
N GLY A 720 25.23 28.45 3.55
CA GLY A 720 26.32 28.53 2.58
C GLY A 720 25.90 28.70 1.11
N ASN A 721 24.60 28.71 0.80
CA ASN A 721 24.08 29.02 -0.54
C ASN A 721 23.78 30.52 -0.71
N THR A 722 23.51 30.95 -1.95
CA THR A 722 23.05 32.31 -2.23
C THR A 722 21.59 32.31 -2.68
N PHE A 723 20.80 33.26 -2.20
CA PHE A 723 19.44 33.48 -2.68
C PHE A 723 19.47 33.98 -4.12
N THR A 724 18.64 33.39 -4.98
CA THR A 724 18.62 33.69 -6.43
C THR A 724 17.30 34.28 -6.91
N GLY A 725 16.24 34.24 -6.10
CA GLY A 725 14.97 34.90 -6.40
C GLY A 725 13.76 34.17 -5.84
N ILE A 726 12.58 34.61 -6.29
CA ILE A 726 11.27 34.07 -5.89
C ILE A 726 10.47 33.77 -7.14
N LYS A 727 9.75 32.64 -7.14
CA LYS A 727 8.81 32.28 -8.19
C LYS A 727 7.38 32.16 -7.67
N ASP A 728 6.44 32.67 -8.46
CA ASP A 728 5.00 32.43 -8.37
C ASP A 728 4.62 31.51 -9.54
N GLY A 729 4.55 30.20 -9.29
CA GLY A 729 4.47 29.19 -10.34
C GLY A 729 5.68 29.25 -11.29
N SER A 730 5.45 29.54 -12.57
CA SER A 730 6.51 29.73 -13.57
C SER A 730 7.02 31.17 -13.68
N LEU A 731 6.37 32.13 -13.03
CA LEU A 731 6.72 33.54 -13.10
C LEU A 731 7.82 33.87 -12.09
N SER A 732 8.95 34.40 -12.56
CA SER A 732 9.98 34.97 -11.68
C SER A 732 9.57 36.37 -11.23
N LEU A 733 9.61 36.61 -9.93
CA LEU A 733 9.33 37.91 -9.33
C LEU A 733 10.52 38.87 -9.48
N VAL A 734 10.24 40.17 -9.54
CA VAL A 734 11.22 41.24 -9.77
C VAL A 734 11.58 41.93 -8.45
N GLU A 735 12.85 41.84 -8.05
CA GLU A 735 13.37 42.57 -6.89
C GLU A 735 13.23 44.10 -7.08
N GLY A 736 12.80 44.80 -6.03
CA GLY A 736 12.48 46.22 -6.04
C GLY A 736 11.07 46.56 -6.54
N THR A 737 10.33 45.59 -7.08
CA THR A 737 8.93 45.77 -7.54
C THR A 737 7.95 44.83 -6.84
N ASP A 738 8.27 43.54 -6.78
CA ASP A 738 7.43 42.51 -6.18
C ASP A 738 7.87 42.15 -4.75
N TYR A 739 9.18 42.21 -4.51
CA TYR A 739 9.80 42.01 -3.19
C TYR A 739 11.07 42.85 -3.07
N THR A 740 11.56 43.07 -1.85
CA THR A 740 12.90 43.64 -1.61
C THR A 740 13.75 42.67 -0.79
N LEU A 741 15.07 42.73 -0.94
CA LEU A 741 16.02 41.97 -0.13
C LEU A 741 16.92 42.92 0.66
N ALA A 742 16.97 42.76 1.98
CA ALA A 742 17.85 43.51 2.87
C ALA A 742 18.54 42.53 3.84
N GLY A 743 19.84 42.32 3.66
CA GLY A 743 20.59 41.34 4.44
C GLY A 743 20.09 39.92 4.18
N ASP A 744 19.63 39.25 5.24
CA ASP A 744 19.02 37.93 5.20
C ASP A 744 17.48 38.00 5.21
N THR A 745 16.87 39.17 5.03
CA THR A 745 15.42 39.33 5.09
C THR A 745 14.87 39.71 3.72
N VAL A 746 13.92 38.92 3.23
CA VAL A 746 13.10 39.19 2.06
C VAL A 746 11.77 39.78 2.53
N THR A 747 11.38 40.91 1.95
CA THR A 747 10.09 41.55 2.19
C THR A 747 9.24 41.44 0.93
N ILE A 748 8.19 40.61 0.96
CA ILE A 748 7.20 40.54 -0.13
C ILE A 748 6.28 41.75 -0.02
N LEU A 749 6.22 42.55 -1.08
CA LEU A 749 5.55 43.84 -1.03
C LEU A 749 4.02 43.67 -1.08
N SER A 750 3.33 44.37 -0.19
CA SER A 750 1.87 44.46 -0.13
C SER A 750 1.25 44.92 -1.46
N SER A 751 1.95 45.76 -2.22
CA SER A 751 1.53 46.17 -3.58
C SER A 751 1.43 45.01 -4.56
N TYR A 752 2.29 43.98 -4.42
CA TYR A 752 2.22 42.75 -5.22
C TYR A 752 1.12 41.82 -4.68
N LEU A 753 1.04 41.64 -3.36
CA LEU A 753 0.06 40.75 -2.72
C LEU A 753 -1.39 41.23 -2.92
N ALA A 754 -1.64 42.54 -2.93
CA ALA A 754 -2.96 43.12 -3.18
C ALA A 754 -3.55 42.77 -4.56
N GLN A 755 -2.71 42.42 -5.53
CA GLN A 755 -3.13 42.04 -6.88
C GLN A 755 -3.53 40.56 -6.99
N LYS A 756 -3.24 39.75 -5.97
CA LYS A 756 -3.49 38.30 -6.00
C LYS A 756 -4.94 37.96 -5.66
N ALA A 757 -5.40 36.82 -6.19
CA ALA A 757 -6.73 36.29 -5.90
C ALA A 757 -6.82 35.87 -4.42
N VAL A 758 -8.04 35.92 -3.85
CA VAL A 758 -8.30 35.36 -2.51
C VAL A 758 -8.07 33.85 -2.55
N GLY A 759 -7.41 33.31 -1.53
CA GLY A 759 -6.95 31.92 -1.46
C GLY A 759 -5.47 31.82 -1.12
N ASP A 760 -4.89 30.63 -1.24
CA ASP A 760 -3.48 30.40 -0.92
C ASP A 760 -2.58 30.73 -2.11
N LEU A 761 -1.64 31.66 -1.90
CA LEU A 761 -0.53 31.96 -2.80
C LEU A 761 0.71 31.19 -2.34
N ARG A 762 1.34 30.44 -3.25
CA ARG A 762 2.57 29.69 -2.97
C ARG A 762 3.76 30.34 -3.68
N LEU A 763 4.72 30.84 -2.91
CA LEU A 763 5.93 31.47 -3.40
C LEU A 763 7.13 30.57 -3.15
N THR A 764 7.84 30.20 -4.21
CA THR A 764 9.02 29.34 -4.16
C THR A 764 10.28 30.20 -4.08
N PHE A 765 11.04 30.07 -2.99
CA PHE A 765 12.31 30.78 -2.79
C PHE A 765 13.45 29.96 -3.37
N THR A 766 14.10 30.48 -4.41
CA THR A 766 15.17 29.78 -5.10
C THR A 766 16.53 30.18 -4.56
N PHE A 767 17.44 29.20 -4.49
CA PHE A 767 18.82 29.38 -4.05
C PHE A 767 19.78 28.83 -5.12
N SER A 768 21.08 29.11 -4.96
CA SER A 768 22.12 28.68 -5.90
C SER A 768 22.25 27.16 -6.00
N LYS A 769 21.88 26.44 -4.93
CA LYS A 769 21.94 24.99 -4.78
C LYS A 769 20.87 24.57 -3.76
N GLY A 770 20.58 23.27 -3.71
CA GLY A 770 19.66 22.71 -2.74
C GLY A 770 18.19 22.93 -3.09
N VAL A 771 17.31 22.46 -2.22
CA VAL A 771 15.86 22.54 -2.43
C VAL A 771 15.35 23.94 -2.15
N SER A 772 14.41 24.36 -2.98
CA SER A 772 13.76 25.67 -2.88
C SER A 772 12.61 25.60 -1.86
N PRO A 773 12.71 26.20 -0.67
CA PRO A 773 11.62 26.25 0.29
C PRO A 773 10.45 27.08 -0.25
N VAL A 774 9.23 26.73 0.17
CA VAL A 774 7.98 27.38 -0.26
C VAL A 774 7.35 28.13 0.91
N LEU A 775 7.01 29.39 0.69
CA LEU A 775 6.17 30.20 1.57
C LEU A 775 4.71 30.11 1.08
N THR A 776 3.80 29.76 1.98
CA THR A 776 2.35 29.84 1.70
C THR A 776 1.77 31.09 2.33
N ILE A 777 1.19 31.99 1.53
CA ILE A 777 0.53 33.20 1.99
C ILE A 777 -0.98 33.05 1.75
N THR A 778 -1.77 33.01 2.83
CA THR A 778 -3.22 33.04 2.70
C THR A 778 -3.67 34.47 2.41
N ILE A 779 -4.13 34.72 1.19
CA ILE A 779 -4.70 35.98 0.75
C ILE A 779 -6.18 35.99 1.14
N LYS A 780 -6.56 36.87 2.07
CA LYS A 780 -7.95 37.13 2.44
C LYS A 780 -8.35 38.55 2.08
N ASP A 781 -9.64 38.81 1.98
CA ASP A 781 -10.16 40.16 1.79
C ASP A 781 -11.23 40.46 2.84
N SER A 782 -10.83 41.08 3.95
CA SER A 782 -11.79 41.46 4.99
C SER A 782 -12.61 42.71 4.66
N SER A 783 -12.43 43.31 3.47
CA SER A 783 -13.34 44.35 2.95
C SER A 783 -14.65 43.77 2.40
N VAL A 784 -14.69 42.46 2.17
CA VAL A 784 -15.86 41.72 1.73
C VAL A 784 -16.44 40.98 2.94
N VAL A 785 -17.37 41.62 3.63
CA VAL A 785 -18.17 40.98 4.68
C VAL A 785 -19.30 40.22 4.00
N VAL A 786 -19.25 38.89 4.04
CA VAL A 786 -20.43 38.06 3.75
C VAL A 786 -21.41 38.31 4.88
N VAL A 787 -22.61 38.78 4.55
CA VAL A 787 -23.67 38.87 5.57
C VAL A 787 -24.18 37.45 5.82
N GLU A 788 -24.04 36.98 7.05
CA GLU A 788 -24.61 35.71 7.54
C GLU A 788 -25.66 36.02 8.60
N GLY A 789 -26.92 35.93 8.22
CA GLY A 789 -28.07 36.12 9.09
C GLY A 789 -28.78 34.80 9.40
N ASN A 790 -30.09 34.88 9.51
CA ASN A 790 -30.98 33.78 9.83
C ASN A 790 -31.39 32.95 8.61
N ILE A 791 -30.89 33.28 7.41
CA ILE A 791 -31.05 32.45 6.22
C ILE A 791 -29.72 32.13 5.56
N LYS A 792 -29.69 31.01 4.85
CA LYS A 792 -28.56 30.58 4.02
C LYS A 792 -29.05 30.11 2.65
N VAL A 793 -28.33 30.47 1.60
CA VAL A 793 -28.67 30.10 0.22
C VAL A 793 -27.61 29.17 -0.36
N GLN A 794 -28.06 27.99 -0.82
CA GLN A 794 -27.30 27.10 -1.68
C GLN A 794 -27.80 27.20 -3.12
N VAL A 795 -26.90 27.09 -4.09
CA VAL A 795 -27.22 27.21 -5.51
C VAL A 795 -26.59 26.07 -6.30
N SER A 796 -27.31 25.61 -7.33
CA SER A 796 -26.75 24.90 -8.47
C SER A 796 -27.38 25.41 -9.77
N ASN A 797 -26.77 25.13 -10.91
CA ASN A 797 -27.25 25.56 -12.22
C ASN A 797 -27.82 24.37 -13.02
N GLY A 798 -29.02 24.55 -13.58
CA GLY A 798 -29.64 23.59 -14.51
C GLY A 798 -28.98 23.58 -15.89
N ALA A 799 -28.39 24.70 -16.31
CA ALA A 799 -27.58 24.83 -17.51
C ALA A 799 -26.20 25.40 -17.13
N THR A 800 -25.13 24.64 -17.36
CA THR A 800 -23.75 25.02 -16.98
C THR A 800 -22.90 25.49 -18.16
N THR A 801 -23.45 25.51 -19.38
CA THR A 801 -22.74 25.98 -20.57
C THR A 801 -22.55 27.50 -20.54
N ALA A 802 -21.41 27.99 -21.05
CA ALA A 802 -21.10 29.42 -21.05
C ALA A 802 -22.12 30.30 -21.80
N GLN A 803 -22.81 29.74 -22.79
CA GLN A 803 -23.90 30.37 -23.53
C GLN A 803 -25.17 29.56 -23.36
N THR A 804 -26.31 30.22 -23.10
CA THR A 804 -27.62 29.57 -22.99
C THR A 804 -28.74 30.52 -23.40
N ASN A 805 -29.84 30.02 -23.97
CA ASN A 805 -31.05 30.81 -24.19
C ASN A 805 -32.03 30.78 -22.99
N GLY A 806 -31.69 30.05 -21.93
CA GLY A 806 -32.45 30.03 -20.69
C GLY A 806 -31.54 29.79 -19.48
N ILE A 807 -31.51 30.76 -18.56
CA ILE A 807 -30.80 30.65 -17.28
C ILE A 807 -31.73 29.93 -16.31
N SER A 808 -31.22 28.88 -15.64
CA SER A 808 -32.02 28.00 -14.78
C SER A 808 -31.36 27.76 -13.41
N PRO A 809 -31.37 28.74 -12.49
CA PRO A 809 -30.84 28.54 -11.16
C PRO A 809 -31.77 27.64 -10.33
N LYS A 810 -31.15 26.69 -9.62
CA LYS A 810 -31.80 25.88 -8.59
C LYS A 810 -31.29 26.39 -7.25
N ILE A 811 -32.20 26.81 -6.39
CA ILE A 811 -31.88 27.45 -5.13
C ILE A 811 -32.45 26.63 -3.99
N LYS A 812 -31.66 26.38 -2.96
CA LYS A 812 -32.12 25.84 -1.69
C LYS A 812 -31.93 26.89 -0.61
N LEU A 813 -33.03 27.34 -0.04
CA LEU A 813 -33.08 28.35 1.01
C LEU A 813 -33.26 27.66 2.36
N TYR A 814 -32.30 27.81 3.26
CA TYR A 814 -32.37 27.34 4.63
C TYR A 814 -32.73 28.48 5.57
N ASN A 815 -33.49 28.17 6.62
CA ASN A 815 -33.58 28.98 7.82
C ASN A 815 -32.53 28.48 8.83
N THR A 816 -31.50 29.30 9.04
CA THR A 816 -30.41 29.04 9.99
C THR A 816 -30.63 29.70 11.35
N GLY A 817 -31.70 30.49 11.50
CA GLY A 817 -32.12 31.09 12.77
C GLY A 817 -32.82 30.10 13.71
N ASP A 818 -33.23 30.62 14.86
CA ASP A 818 -33.90 29.88 15.94
C ASP A 818 -35.44 30.02 15.93
N THR A 819 -35.97 30.84 15.03
CA THR A 819 -37.40 31.14 14.89
C THR A 819 -37.89 30.91 13.47
N ALA A 820 -39.18 30.60 13.30
CA ALA A 820 -39.78 30.43 11.97
C ALA A 820 -39.79 31.76 11.20
N ILE A 821 -39.59 31.69 9.88
CA ILE A 821 -39.56 32.86 8.98
C ILE A 821 -40.76 32.78 8.04
N ASN A 822 -41.57 33.83 7.99
CA ASN A 822 -42.62 33.94 6.96
C ASN A 822 -41.97 34.05 5.58
N LEU A 823 -42.27 33.13 4.67
CA LEU A 823 -41.65 33.16 3.34
C LEU A 823 -42.08 34.39 2.53
N SER A 824 -43.25 34.97 2.82
CA SER A 824 -43.69 36.23 2.19
C SER A 824 -42.78 37.42 2.49
N ASP A 825 -41.96 37.33 3.53
CA ASP A 825 -40.98 38.36 3.88
C ASP A 825 -39.62 38.10 3.21
N VAL A 826 -39.43 36.95 2.56
CA VAL A 826 -38.15 36.58 1.96
C VAL A 826 -38.07 36.99 0.50
N LYS A 827 -36.94 37.61 0.12
CA LYS A 827 -36.57 37.87 -1.27
C LYS A 827 -35.20 37.26 -1.57
N LEU A 828 -35.04 36.63 -2.72
CA LEU A 828 -33.77 36.12 -3.24
C LEU A 828 -33.40 36.89 -4.50
N ARG A 829 -32.12 37.27 -4.68
CA ARG A 829 -31.67 37.95 -5.90
C ARG A 829 -30.56 37.18 -6.59
N TYR A 830 -30.82 36.81 -7.84
CA TYR A 830 -29.84 36.25 -8.76
C TYR A 830 -29.40 37.34 -9.73
N TYR A 831 -28.15 37.76 -9.64
CA TYR A 831 -27.52 38.83 -10.42
C TYR A 831 -26.87 38.28 -11.69
N TYR A 832 -27.12 38.95 -12.82
CA TYR A 832 -26.67 38.53 -14.13
C TYR A 832 -26.56 39.73 -15.08
N THR A 833 -25.99 39.49 -16.25
CA THR A 833 -25.92 40.45 -17.35
C THR A 833 -26.97 40.13 -18.41
N ILE A 834 -27.72 41.13 -18.86
CA ILE A 834 -28.80 40.90 -19.82
C ILE A 834 -28.30 40.63 -21.24
N ASP A 835 -27.06 40.98 -21.59
CA ASP A 835 -26.45 40.68 -22.91
C ASP A 835 -27.32 41.08 -24.12
N GLY A 836 -27.66 42.36 -24.21
CA GLY A 836 -28.56 42.89 -25.23
C GLY A 836 -29.97 43.02 -24.70
N GLU A 837 -30.34 44.26 -24.33
CA GLU A 837 -31.60 44.62 -23.69
C GLU A 837 -32.83 44.08 -24.44
N LYS A 838 -33.63 43.26 -23.74
CA LYS A 838 -34.87 42.65 -24.23
C LYS A 838 -35.84 42.40 -23.08
N ASP A 839 -37.13 42.28 -23.41
CA ASP A 839 -38.13 41.80 -22.45
C ASP A 839 -37.82 40.34 -22.07
N GLN A 840 -38.13 39.97 -20.83
CA GLN A 840 -37.80 38.66 -20.26
C GLN A 840 -39.04 37.96 -19.71
N SER A 841 -39.03 36.63 -19.74
CA SER A 841 -40.09 35.77 -19.24
C SER A 841 -39.56 34.84 -18.15
N PHE A 842 -40.39 34.57 -17.13
CA PHE A 842 -40.04 33.78 -15.96
C PHE A 842 -40.97 32.57 -15.80
N TRP A 843 -40.40 31.46 -15.35
CA TRP A 843 -41.11 30.24 -14.94
C TRP A 843 -40.55 29.71 -13.63
N CYS A 844 -41.43 29.29 -12.72
CA CYS A 844 -41.06 28.42 -11.60
C CYS A 844 -41.33 26.98 -12.01
N ASP A 845 -40.27 26.25 -12.36
CA ASP A 845 -40.37 24.88 -12.85
C ASP A 845 -40.73 23.91 -11.72
N TRP A 846 -40.22 24.13 -10.50
CA TRP A 846 -40.59 23.34 -9.32
C TRP A 846 -40.23 24.03 -8.00
N THR A 847 -41.05 23.84 -6.96
CA THR A 847 -40.68 24.21 -5.59
C THR A 847 -41.46 23.38 -4.56
N THR A 848 -40.86 23.19 -3.37
CA THR A 848 -41.51 22.53 -2.23
C THR A 848 -42.73 23.28 -1.67
N VAL A 849 -42.87 24.58 -1.94
CA VAL A 849 -43.97 25.43 -1.41
C VAL A 849 -45.08 25.72 -2.43
N GLY A 850 -45.08 24.99 -3.55
CA GLY A 850 -46.03 25.15 -4.66
C GLY A 850 -45.69 26.31 -5.61
N SER A 851 -45.52 26.03 -6.91
CA SER A 851 -45.05 27.01 -7.90
C SER A 851 -45.92 28.25 -8.06
N ASN A 852 -47.23 28.15 -7.81
CA ASN A 852 -48.14 29.31 -7.83
C ASN A 852 -47.86 30.33 -6.72
N ASN A 853 -47.09 29.94 -5.70
CA ASN A 853 -46.72 30.81 -4.60
C ASN A 853 -45.38 31.53 -4.81
N VAL A 854 -44.68 31.28 -5.93
CA VAL A 854 -43.40 31.95 -6.26
C VAL A 854 -43.67 33.12 -7.19
N THR A 855 -43.18 34.30 -6.82
CA THR A 855 -43.26 35.53 -7.61
C THR A 855 -41.88 35.92 -8.14
N ALA A 856 -41.84 36.64 -9.25
CA ALA A 856 -40.58 37.11 -9.82
C ALA A 856 -40.69 38.52 -10.41
N SER A 857 -39.60 39.27 -10.34
CA SER A 857 -39.42 40.52 -11.08
C SER A 857 -37.99 40.65 -11.59
N PHE A 858 -37.86 41.09 -12.85
CA PHE A 858 -36.57 41.47 -13.42
C PHE A 858 -36.29 42.93 -13.13
N VAL A 859 -35.20 43.22 -12.44
CA VAL A 859 -34.85 44.58 -12.02
C VAL A 859 -33.52 44.98 -12.63
N LYS A 860 -33.55 46.06 -13.42
CA LYS A 860 -32.34 46.68 -13.95
C LYS A 860 -31.60 47.42 -12.84
N LEU A 861 -30.30 47.20 -12.72
CA LEU A 861 -29.48 47.95 -11.78
C LEU A 861 -29.35 49.42 -12.24
N PRO A 862 -29.51 50.41 -11.35
CA PRO A 862 -29.33 51.82 -11.70
C PRO A 862 -27.92 52.13 -12.25
N THR A 863 -26.94 51.34 -11.86
CA THR A 863 -25.58 51.37 -12.36
C THR A 863 -25.11 49.94 -12.50
N ALA A 864 -24.70 49.55 -13.72
CA ALA A 864 -24.13 48.24 -13.97
C ALA A 864 -22.89 48.03 -13.08
N LYS A 865 -22.79 46.84 -12.52
CA LYS A 865 -21.66 46.35 -11.72
C LYS A 865 -20.86 45.35 -12.53
N THR A 866 -19.67 45.02 -12.04
CA THR A 866 -18.90 43.93 -12.62
C THR A 866 -19.75 42.67 -12.60
N ASP A 867 -19.95 42.07 -13.77
CA ASP A 867 -20.72 40.84 -13.98
C ASP A 867 -22.22 40.92 -13.63
N ALA A 868 -22.80 42.13 -13.53
CA ALA A 868 -24.25 42.29 -13.34
C ALA A 868 -24.79 43.64 -13.81
N ASP A 869 -25.81 43.64 -14.66
CA ASP A 869 -26.63 44.82 -14.97
C ASP A 869 -28.12 44.63 -14.65
N TYR A 870 -28.50 43.40 -14.31
CA TYR A 870 -29.83 42.99 -13.89
C TYR A 870 -29.76 42.06 -12.67
N TYR A 871 -30.88 41.96 -11.96
CA TYR A 871 -31.14 40.80 -11.10
C TYR A 871 -32.57 40.29 -11.28
N LEU A 872 -32.72 38.98 -11.11
CA LEU A 872 -34.00 38.32 -10.93
C LEU A 872 -34.29 38.31 -9.43
N GLU A 873 -35.28 39.08 -9.00
CA GLU A 873 -35.81 38.99 -7.64
C GLU A 873 -36.88 37.92 -7.59
N ILE A 874 -36.68 36.92 -6.74
CA ILE A 874 -37.62 35.83 -6.46
C ILE A 874 -38.21 36.11 -5.08
N GLY A 875 -39.54 36.13 -5.01
CA GLY A 875 -40.29 36.30 -3.76
C GLY A 875 -41.36 35.23 -3.60
N PHE A 876 -42.10 35.29 -2.50
CA PHE A 876 -43.14 34.33 -2.19
C PHE A 876 -44.44 35.03 -1.77
N THR A 877 -45.59 34.45 -2.12
CA THR A 877 -46.89 34.92 -1.63
C THR A 877 -47.14 34.44 -0.20
N THR A 878 -48.15 34.99 0.48
CA THR A 878 -48.59 34.49 1.79
C THR A 878 -49.02 33.02 1.77
N GLY A 879 -49.40 32.48 0.60
CA GLY A 879 -49.72 31.06 0.42
C GLY A 879 -48.53 30.11 0.53
N ALA A 880 -47.29 30.61 0.53
CA ALA A 880 -46.08 29.81 0.71
C ALA A 880 -45.86 29.35 2.17
N GLY A 881 -46.51 30.01 3.15
CA GLY A 881 -46.41 29.67 4.57
C GLY A 881 -45.09 30.10 5.22
N GLU A 882 -44.71 29.39 6.29
CA GLU A 882 -43.53 29.66 7.10
C GLU A 882 -42.43 28.62 6.85
N LEU A 883 -41.17 29.07 6.87
CA LEU A 883 -39.99 28.22 6.90
C LEU A 883 -39.51 28.05 8.34
N ALA A 884 -39.74 26.86 8.91
CA ALA A 884 -39.34 26.55 10.28
C ALA A 884 -37.81 26.56 10.46
N ALA A 885 -37.36 26.85 11.69
CA ALA A 885 -35.95 26.84 12.06
C ALA A 885 -35.27 25.50 11.70
N GLY A 886 -34.10 25.57 11.08
CA GLY A 886 -33.32 24.41 10.62
C GLY A 886 -33.87 23.68 9.39
N GLN A 887 -35.00 24.12 8.82
CA GLN A 887 -35.58 23.54 7.60
C GLN A 887 -35.15 24.32 6.35
N SER A 888 -35.42 23.74 5.18
CA SER A 888 -35.19 24.38 3.89
C SER A 888 -36.33 24.20 2.91
N ILE A 889 -36.36 25.07 1.90
CA ILE A 889 -37.17 24.93 0.69
C ILE A 889 -36.28 24.89 -0.53
N ASP A 890 -36.71 24.15 -1.54
CA ASP A 890 -36.10 24.15 -2.85
C ASP A 890 -36.94 25.01 -3.80
N VAL A 891 -36.28 25.80 -4.64
CA VAL A 891 -36.86 26.72 -5.61
C VAL A 891 -36.08 26.58 -6.92
N GLN A 892 -36.69 25.95 -7.91
CA GLN A 892 -36.13 25.77 -9.25
C GLN A 892 -36.87 26.68 -10.20
N VAL A 893 -36.14 27.62 -10.80
CA VAL A 893 -36.70 28.61 -11.70
C VAL A 893 -35.93 28.65 -13.00
N ARG A 894 -36.57 29.20 -14.03
CA ARG A 894 -35.98 29.43 -15.34
C ARG A 894 -36.46 30.75 -15.90
N PHE A 895 -35.59 31.44 -16.61
CA PHE A 895 -35.97 32.63 -17.35
C PHE A 895 -35.23 32.74 -18.69
N SER A 896 -35.83 33.46 -19.62
CA SER A 896 -35.28 33.71 -20.94
C SER A 896 -35.66 35.10 -21.46
N LYS A 897 -34.95 35.60 -22.47
CA LYS A 897 -35.43 36.71 -23.29
C LYS A 897 -36.66 36.28 -24.08
N SER A 898 -37.55 37.22 -24.39
CA SER A 898 -38.79 36.97 -25.12
C SER A 898 -38.56 36.45 -26.54
N ASP A 899 -37.38 36.73 -27.13
CA ASP A 899 -36.97 36.26 -28.45
C ASP A 899 -36.03 35.04 -28.41
N TRP A 900 -35.76 34.48 -27.22
CA TRP A 900 -34.84 33.35 -26.99
C TRP A 900 -33.40 33.58 -27.45
N SER A 901 -32.96 34.84 -27.57
CA SER A 901 -31.54 35.13 -27.77
C SER A 901 -30.72 34.72 -26.54
N ASN A 902 -29.45 34.37 -26.76
CA ASN A 902 -28.58 33.82 -25.71
C ASN A 902 -28.18 34.86 -24.66
N TYR A 903 -27.92 34.35 -23.45
CA TYR A 903 -27.11 34.95 -22.39
C TYR A 903 -25.74 34.30 -22.39
N THR A 904 -24.76 35.04 -21.88
CA THR A 904 -23.45 34.58 -21.46
C THR A 904 -23.53 34.36 -19.95
N GLN A 905 -23.30 33.14 -19.47
CA GLN A 905 -23.38 32.87 -18.03
C GLN A 905 -22.04 33.13 -17.32
N THR A 906 -20.92 33.09 -18.05
CA THR A 906 -19.57 33.25 -17.46
C THR A 906 -19.25 34.67 -17.00
N ASN A 907 -20.06 35.66 -17.39
CA ASN A 907 -20.02 37.05 -16.92
C ASN A 907 -21.25 37.37 -16.05
N ASP A 908 -21.92 36.37 -15.47
CA ASP A 908 -23.01 36.57 -14.52
C ASP A 908 -22.52 36.38 -13.09
N TYR A 909 -22.70 37.40 -12.26
CA TYR A 909 -22.22 37.43 -10.88
C TYR A 909 -22.70 36.22 -10.05
N SER A 910 -23.97 35.83 -10.20
CA SER A 910 -24.55 34.71 -9.45
C SER A 910 -24.30 33.33 -10.05
N PHE A 911 -23.67 33.21 -11.23
CA PHE A 911 -23.45 31.93 -11.89
C PHE A 911 -22.34 31.11 -11.20
N THR A 912 -22.64 29.85 -10.87
CA THR A 912 -21.71 28.94 -10.19
C THR A 912 -20.91 28.07 -11.19
N GLY A 913 -21.51 27.74 -12.33
CA GLY A 913 -21.00 26.74 -13.26
C GLY A 913 -21.14 25.28 -12.79
N ASP A 914 -21.67 25.04 -11.59
CA ASP A 914 -21.81 23.72 -10.98
C ASP A 914 -23.26 23.20 -11.09
N SER A 915 -23.40 21.88 -11.26
CA SER A 915 -24.69 21.18 -11.25
C SER A 915 -25.06 20.63 -9.86
N SER A 916 -24.12 20.66 -8.91
CA SER A 916 -24.29 20.28 -7.51
C SER A 916 -24.58 21.50 -6.62
N PHE A 917 -25.36 21.32 -5.54
CA PHE A 917 -25.64 22.41 -4.60
C PHE A 917 -24.43 22.72 -3.72
N SER A 918 -24.06 23.99 -3.62
CA SER A 918 -23.06 24.51 -2.68
C SER A 918 -23.52 25.81 -2.04
N ASP A 919 -23.01 26.15 -0.85
CA ASP A 919 -23.24 27.45 -0.22
C ASP A 919 -22.72 28.55 -1.15
N TRP A 920 -23.59 29.47 -1.57
CA TRP A 920 -23.25 30.44 -2.60
C TRP A 920 -23.64 31.85 -2.17
N SER A 921 -22.64 32.65 -1.83
CA SER A 921 -22.83 34.02 -1.32
C SER A 921 -23.13 35.05 -2.41
N LYS A 922 -23.02 34.69 -3.69
CA LYS A 922 -23.32 35.59 -4.82
C LYS A 922 -24.79 35.55 -5.26
N VAL A 923 -25.63 34.76 -4.60
CA VAL A 923 -27.09 34.93 -4.60
C VAL A 923 -27.47 35.47 -3.23
N THR A 924 -28.06 36.66 -3.19
CA THR A 924 -28.37 37.31 -1.92
C THR A 924 -29.77 36.95 -1.44
N GLY A 925 -29.92 36.86 -0.12
CA GLY A 925 -31.20 36.65 0.55
C GLY A 925 -31.53 37.81 1.47
N TYR A 926 -32.79 38.24 1.47
CA TYR A 926 -33.30 39.32 2.31
C TYR A 926 -34.48 38.83 3.14
N ILE A 927 -34.62 39.38 4.34
CA ILE A 927 -35.85 39.30 5.14
C ILE A 927 -36.37 40.73 5.28
N GLY A 928 -37.58 40.99 4.77
CA GLY A 928 -38.05 42.33 4.48
C GLY A 928 -37.15 43.01 3.45
N ASP A 929 -36.59 44.17 3.82
CA ASP A 929 -35.62 44.90 3.00
C ASP A 929 -34.19 44.82 3.57
N THR A 930 -33.95 43.96 4.56
CA THR A 930 -32.63 43.78 5.19
C THR A 930 -31.89 42.61 4.55
N LEU A 931 -30.67 42.85 4.05
CA LEU A 931 -29.79 41.79 3.57
C LEU A 931 -29.47 40.84 4.73
N ASN A 932 -29.71 39.56 4.51
CA ASN A 932 -29.61 38.52 5.53
C ASN A 932 -28.74 37.34 5.08
N TRP A 933 -28.40 37.25 3.80
CA TRP A 933 -27.41 36.30 3.27
C TRP A 933 -26.70 36.87 2.05
N GLY A 934 -25.40 36.66 1.96
CA GLY A 934 -24.61 36.85 0.74
C GLY A 934 -23.97 38.23 0.61
N ILE A 935 -23.51 38.53 -0.61
CA ILE A 935 -22.79 39.74 -0.99
C ILE A 935 -23.46 40.31 -2.26
N GLU A 936 -23.86 41.58 -2.21
CA GLU A 936 -24.32 42.29 -3.42
C GLU A 936 -23.13 42.60 -4.34
N PRO A 937 -23.29 42.58 -5.68
CA PRO A 937 -22.23 42.96 -6.61
C PRO A 937 -21.78 44.42 -6.36
N LYS A 938 -20.47 44.63 -6.23
CA LYS A 938 -19.88 45.93 -5.86
C LYS A 938 -19.58 46.82 -7.05
#